data_AF-A0A1F6DTX5-F1
#
_entry.id   AF-A0A1F6DTX5-F1
#
_cell.length_a   1.000
_cell.length_b   1.000
_cell.length_c   1.000
_cell.angle_alpha   90.00
_cell.angle_beta   90.00
_cell.angle_gamma   90.00
#
_symmetry.space_group_name_H-M   'P 1'
#
loop_
_entity.id
_entity.type
_entity.pdbx_description
1 polymer ?
#
loop_
_entity_poly.entity_id
_entity_poly.type
_entity_poly.pdbx_seq_one_letter_code
_entity_poly.pdbx_strand_id
1 'polypeptide(L)'
;MESIATLSTPEEELAYLRERVTRQEAELALRQSPGQATPERAQVISEQIQAHHAAPEEVLAPAYRISEATKTSEAEAILAELNLSGSEQAVKQLQQTMEEKGIKNALAVMEKLNDPHVADDFHRYLVRYVAAGLMPANADTEKAPRFKALHMTLYEIALPGPKNAGQEGRTKTLKELISGMEQFYAGLLSVEEANPGEPNYYTLELAVPSDSPELQFYAAVPNGKRNLFEKQLLAIFPDAHLVPQPADYNMFASEGTSLASVATLADNPVLPLSDYTDFDYDPLNAITNAFAKIEHVGEGAALQIVIEPRGDRHVKHYRKILQALRKGEKRASAFSTPETYVGEVFREVGKTFFSSKPKDAEKAKEAEIRQMEQNKTLIEQVEKKIATPIVGVSIRLAVSSSDTRKAEQVLGELEAAFNQFTNTQGNRFEFKRVKLSEMQQVFEDLSFRMPALVRLPLSLRELTTIYHFPPSGILSSPHLKQARFTHAPAPLALPQTGSLLGINTYRGQETRVYLSPEDRLRHLYVIGQTGTGKTGLLKSMIIQDIKNGEGCCFIDPHGSDILDVLAAVPPERYQDVIYFDPADLSRPFSLNFLEYDLARPEQKTFIVNELLMIFRRLYGDVPESMGPAFEQYFRNATMLVMEDPSSGSTILDIARVLSNSEFRAAKLAKSMNPVVNQFWTEIATKAGGDAALENIVPYITNKFDDFTANDFIRPIVGQQESSFKFREVMDTKKILLINLSKGRLGEKNANLLGLIVVGKLFMAALSRADNPRADHVPFYLYIDEFQNVTTDSIPGILSEARKYKLALSVAHQFLNQIEEKTRDAVFGNVGNMAVFRVGEEDAEFFAKQFAPVFEALDFVNIENRNCYVKILSGGVPQKPFDMKTPDLPAGNPAQVDDLIQLSALTYGRDRATVETMIRERYLTQ
;
A
#
# COMPACT_ATOMS: atom_id res chain seq x y z
N MET A 1 -63.75 11.79 -3.29
CA MET A 1 -62.78 12.83 -2.87
C MET A 1 -61.67 12.09 -2.15
N GLU A 2 -60.59 11.74 -2.86
CA GLU A 2 -59.36 11.25 -2.21
C GLU A 2 -58.82 12.39 -1.34
N SER A 3 -58.42 12.09 -0.10
CA SER A 3 -57.79 13.09 0.79
C SER A 3 -56.49 13.56 0.15
N ILE A 4 -56.29 14.88 0.04
CA ILE A 4 -55.04 15.46 -0.44
C ILE A 4 -53.93 15.01 0.52
N ALA A 5 -52.98 14.22 0.03
CA ALA A 5 -51.82 13.81 0.81
C ALA A 5 -50.99 15.07 1.12
N THR A 6 -50.75 15.33 2.40
CA THR A 6 -49.88 16.43 2.87
C THR A 6 -48.45 15.92 2.99
N LEU A 7 -47.59 16.33 2.07
CA LEU A 7 -46.17 15.96 1.98
C LEU A 7 -45.34 16.82 2.92
N SER A 8 -44.43 16.21 3.68
CA SER A 8 -43.68 16.90 4.74
C SER A 8 -42.16 16.88 4.60
N THR A 9 -41.61 16.06 3.69
CA THR A 9 -40.16 16.04 3.36
C THR A 9 -39.88 15.89 1.86
N PRO A 10 -38.66 16.22 1.38
CA PRO A 10 -38.25 16.02 -0.02
C PRO A 10 -38.32 14.56 -0.48
N GLU A 11 -37.99 13.61 0.39
CA GLU A 11 -38.08 12.18 0.10
C GLU A 11 -39.52 11.71 -0.05
N GLU A 12 -40.43 12.20 0.81
CA GLU A 12 -41.87 11.92 0.70
C GLU A 12 -42.45 12.48 -0.61
N GLU A 13 -42.04 13.69 -1.00
CA GLU A 13 -42.47 14.33 -2.24
C GLU A 13 -41.96 13.60 -3.48
N LEU A 14 -40.70 13.16 -3.47
CA LEU A 14 -40.12 12.35 -4.55
C LEU A 14 -40.80 10.98 -4.65
N ALA A 15 -41.07 10.32 -3.52
CA ALA A 15 -41.79 9.05 -3.48
C ALA A 15 -43.22 9.19 -4.03
N TYR A 16 -43.91 10.26 -3.65
CA TYR A 16 -45.25 10.59 -4.15
C TYR A 16 -45.29 10.77 -5.68
N LEU A 17 -44.34 11.52 -6.23
CA LEU A 17 -44.21 11.70 -7.68
C LEU A 17 -43.95 10.36 -8.40
N ARG A 18 -43.05 9.53 -7.87
CA ARG A 18 -42.72 8.22 -8.42
C ARG A 18 -43.91 7.26 -8.39
N GLU A 19 -44.69 7.26 -7.30
CA GLU A 19 -45.90 6.46 -7.19
C GLU A 19 -46.94 6.87 -8.25
N ARG A 20 -47.12 8.17 -8.46
CA ARG A 20 -48.04 8.67 -9.49
C ARG A 20 -47.63 8.32 -10.90
N VAL A 21 -46.33 8.40 -11.21
CA VAL A 21 -45.79 7.94 -12.51
C VAL A 21 -46.08 6.47 -12.69
N THR A 22 -45.80 5.64 -11.68
CA THR A 22 -46.05 4.19 -11.74
C THR A 22 -47.54 3.86 -11.94
N ARG A 23 -48.43 4.57 -11.23
CA ARG A 23 -49.88 4.42 -11.36
C ARG A 23 -50.37 4.83 -12.76
N GLN A 24 -49.87 5.93 -13.31
CA GLN A 24 -50.25 6.37 -14.66
C GLN A 24 -49.69 5.42 -15.74
N GLU A 25 -48.46 4.91 -15.59
CA GLU A 25 -47.91 3.87 -16.48
C GLU A 25 -48.77 2.60 -16.45
N ALA A 26 -49.23 2.16 -15.27
CA ALA A 26 -50.10 1.00 -15.12
C ALA A 26 -51.51 1.23 -15.73
N GLU A 27 -52.10 2.41 -15.54
CA GLU A 27 -53.39 2.77 -16.15
C GLU A 27 -53.30 2.86 -17.68
N LEU A 28 -52.21 3.40 -18.22
CA LEU A 28 -51.93 3.46 -19.65
C LEU A 28 -51.72 2.06 -20.24
N ALA A 29 -51.04 1.16 -19.52
CA ALA A 29 -50.86 -0.23 -19.93
C ALA A 29 -52.19 -1.01 -19.97
N LEU A 30 -53.12 -0.74 -19.03
CA LEU A 30 -54.44 -1.38 -18.97
C LEU A 30 -55.41 -0.90 -20.06
N ARG A 31 -55.23 0.31 -20.60
CA ARG A 31 -56.13 0.91 -21.61
C ARG A 31 -55.73 0.60 -23.06
N GLN A 32 -54.62 -0.10 -23.29
CA GLN A 32 -54.08 -0.32 -24.63
C GLN A 32 -54.73 -1.51 -25.35
N SER A 33 -55.16 -1.27 -26.60
CA SER A 33 -55.45 -2.32 -27.59
C SER A 33 -54.18 -2.69 -28.36
N PRO A 34 -54.05 -3.91 -28.92
CA PRO A 34 -52.84 -4.31 -29.64
C PRO A 34 -52.59 -3.39 -30.84
N GLY A 35 -51.50 -2.60 -30.80
CA GLY A 35 -51.02 -1.79 -31.93
C GLY A 35 -50.90 -0.27 -31.71
N GLN A 36 -51.19 0.27 -30.52
CA GLN A 36 -50.89 1.68 -30.20
C GLN A 36 -49.52 1.82 -29.52
N ALA A 37 -48.78 2.88 -29.88
CA ALA A 37 -47.50 3.21 -29.27
C ALA A 37 -47.71 3.69 -27.81
N THR A 38 -46.96 3.11 -26.88
CA THR A 38 -46.89 3.56 -25.49
C THR A 38 -46.28 4.96 -25.44
N PRO A 39 -46.83 5.91 -24.65
CA PRO A 39 -46.14 7.15 -24.36
C PRO A 39 -44.76 6.85 -23.74
N GLU A 40 -43.72 7.57 -24.17
CA GLU A 40 -42.40 7.41 -23.56
C GLU A 40 -42.46 7.76 -22.07
N ARG A 41 -41.78 6.99 -21.20
CA ARG A 41 -41.73 7.23 -19.75
C ARG A 41 -41.36 8.68 -19.41
N ALA A 42 -40.45 9.29 -20.19
CA ALA A 42 -40.07 10.69 -20.02
C ALA A 42 -41.27 11.65 -20.18
N GLN A 43 -42.20 11.34 -21.09
CA GLN A 43 -43.44 12.11 -21.27
C GLN A 43 -44.37 11.97 -20.06
N VAL A 44 -44.55 10.74 -19.56
CA VAL A 44 -45.38 10.48 -18.37
C VAL A 44 -44.82 11.19 -17.13
N ILE A 45 -43.50 11.15 -16.94
CA ILE A 45 -42.82 11.85 -15.85
C ILE A 45 -43.00 13.37 -16.00
N SER A 46 -42.80 13.91 -17.21
CA SER A 46 -42.98 15.33 -17.49
C SER A 46 -44.40 15.81 -17.16
N GLU A 47 -45.42 15.04 -17.55
CA GLU A 47 -46.82 15.33 -17.24
C GLU A 47 -47.09 15.34 -15.72
N GLN A 48 -46.52 14.39 -14.98
CA GLN A 48 -46.68 14.33 -13.52
C GLN A 48 -45.95 15.46 -12.78
N ILE A 49 -44.77 15.86 -13.24
CA ILE A 49 -44.06 17.03 -12.69
C ILE A 49 -44.90 18.29 -12.88
N GLN A 50 -45.46 18.51 -14.08
CA GLN A 50 -46.33 19.65 -14.36
C GLN A 50 -47.62 19.62 -13.52
N ALA A 51 -48.24 18.45 -13.38
CA ALA A 51 -49.45 18.29 -12.56
C ALA A 51 -49.19 18.58 -11.07
N HIS A 52 -48.02 18.17 -10.57
CA HIS A 52 -47.62 18.42 -9.18
C HIS A 52 -47.27 19.89 -8.93
N HIS A 53 -46.62 20.53 -9.90
CA HIS A 53 -46.36 21.96 -9.88
C HIS A 53 -47.65 22.78 -9.82
N ALA A 54 -48.62 22.47 -10.69
CA ALA A 54 -49.90 23.14 -10.77
C ALA A 54 -50.87 22.83 -9.61
N ALA A 55 -50.56 21.85 -8.77
CA ALA A 55 -51.42 21.50 -7.63
C ALA A 55 -51.45 22.64 -6.58
N PRO A 56 -52.48 22.72 -5.72
CA PRO A 56 -52.53 23.72 -4.65
C PRO A 56 -51.34 23.60 -3.66
N GLU A 57 -50.96 24.69 -2.98
CA GLU A 57 -49.89 24.66 -1.96
C GLU A 57 -50.25 23.77 -0.76
N GLU A 58 -51.53 23.44 -0.58
CA GLU A 58 -52.06 22.52 0.43
C GLU A 58 -51.55 21.07 0.30
N VAL A 59 -50.94 20.73 -0.84
CA VAL A 59 -50.23 19.46 -1.01
C VAL A 59 -48.97 19.38 -0.13
N LEU A 60 -48.39 20.52 0.25
CA LEU A 60 -47.26 20.59 1.19
C LEU A 60 -47.73 20.92 2.61
N ALA A 61 -47.14 20.26 3.61
CA ALA A 61 -47.37 20.55 5.02
C ALA A 61 -46.95 22.01 5.35
N PRO A 62 -47.63 22.72 6.26
CA PRO A 62 -47.34 24.13 6.54
C PRO A 62 -45.89 24.44 6.91
N ALA A 63 -45.22 23.53 7.63
CA ALA A 63 -43.81 23.67 8.02
C ALA A 63 -42.82 23.44 6.86
N TYR A 64 -43.29 22.85 5.75
CA TYR A 64 -42.49 22.50 4.57
C TYR A 64 -42.65 23.52 3.44
N ARG A 65 -43.49 24.55 3.63
CA ARG A 65 -43.66 25.65 2.68
C ARG A 65 -42.61 26.73 2.91
N ILE A 66 -41.98 27.20 1.84
CA ILE A 66 -41.11 28.38 1.90
C ILE A 66 -41.92 29.66 1.67
N SER A 67 -41.54 30.74 2.37
CA SER A 67 -42.20 32.03 2.23
C SER A 67 -41.91 32.68 0.87
N GLU A 68 -42.79 33.57 0.39
CA GLU A 68 -42.54 34.35 -0.84
C GLU A 68 -41.25 35.17 -0.79
N ALA A 69 -40.87 35.67 0.39
CA ALA A 69 -39.61 36.38 0.59
C ALA A 69 -38.40 35.45 0.38
N THR A 70 -38.50 34.19 0.84
CA THR A 70 -37.46 33.17 0.67
C THR A 70 -37.35 32.74 -0.80
N LYS A 71 -38.48 32.50 -1.48
CA LYS A 71 -38.50 32.16 -2.91
C LYS A 71 -37.80 33.24 -3.75
N THR A 72 -38.07 34.51 -3.43
CA THR A 72 -37.51 35.67 -4.14
C THR A 72 -36.01 35.83 -3.83
N SER A 73 -35.60 35.69 -2.58
CA SER A 73 -34.19 35.81 -2.18
C SER A 73 -33.31 34.71 -2.80
N GLU A 74 -33.79 33.47 -2.89
CA GLU A 74 -33.04 32.39 -3.55
C GLU A 74 -32.96 32.60 -5.06
N ALA A 75 -34.05 33.03 -5.69
CA ALA A 75 -34.05 33.36 -7.11
C ALA A 75 -33.07 34.51 -7.43
N GLU A 76 -33.01 35.55 -6.59
CA GLU A 76 -32.06 36.65 -6.74
C GLU A 76 -30.60 36.20 -6.55
N ALA A 77 -30.32 35.28 -5.62
CA ALA A 77 -28.99 34.71 -5.44
C ALA A 77 -28.54 33.90 -6.66
N ILE A 78 -29.42 33.06 -7.21
CA ILE A 78 -29.17 32.28 -8.41
C ILE A 78 -28.98 33.20 -9.64
N LEU A 79 -29.79 34.25 -9.77
CA LEU A 79 -29.66 35.27 -10.83
C LEU A 79 -28.33 36.03 -10.74
N ALA A 80 -27.84 36.33 -9.54
CA ALA A 80 -26.56 36.99 -9.35
C ALA A 80 -25.38 36.11 -9.83
N GLU A 81 -25.45 34.80 -9.60
CA GLU A 81 -24.43 33.85 -10.08
C GLU A 81 -24.53 33.53 -11.58
N LEU A 82 -25.75 33.49 -12.15
CA LEU A 82 -25.97 33.33 -13.59
C LEU A 82 -25.18 34.35 -14.43
N ASN A 83 -25.07 35.58 -13.94
CA ASN A 83 -24.30 36.65 -14.58
C ASN A 83 -22.77 36.45 -14.52
N LEU A 84 -22.28 35.55 -13.66
CA LEU A 84 -20.85 35.33 -13.41
C LEU A 84 -20.33 33.98 -13.96
N SER A 85 -21.15 32.93 -13.95
CA SER A 85 -20.69 31.54 -14.20
C SER A 85 -21.55 30.69 -15.16
N GLY A 86 -22.64 31.26 -15.72
CA GLY A 86 -23.47 30.60 -16.74
C GLY A 86 -24.57 29.68 -16.19
N SER A 87 -25.36 29.08 -17.10
CA SER A 87 -26.60 28.34 -16.77
C SER A 87 -26.40 27.05 -15.97
N GLU A 88 -25.25 26.39 -16.11
CA GLU A 88 -24.95 25.11 -15.44
C GLU A 88 -24.87 25.26 -13.91
N GLN A 89 -24.36 26.40 -13.43
CA GLN A 89 -24.22 26.66 -12.00
C GLN A 89 -25.58 27.02 -11.36
N ALA A 90 -26.46 27.71 -12.09
CA ALA A 90 -27.83 27.94 -11.65
C ALA A 90 -28.65 26.64 -11.53
N VAL A 91 -28.45 25.70 -12.45
CA VAL A 91 -29.09 24.37 -12.35
C VAL A 91 -28.59 23.63 -11.10
N LYS A 92 -27.30 23.71 -10.75
CA LYS A 92 -26.78 23.11 -9.49
C LYS A 92 -27.39 23.70 -8.23
N GLN A 93 -27.62 25.01 -8.19
CA GLN A 93 -28.28 25.65 -7.04
C GLN A 93 -29.75 25.25 -6.94
N LEU A 94 -30.46 25.16 -8.06
CA LEU A 94 -31.82 24.61 -8.09
C LEU A 94 -31.88 23.14 -7.64
N GLN A 95 -30.85 22.33 -7.95
CA GLN A 95 -30.70 20.97 -7.42
C GLN A 95 -30.54 20.97 -5.91
N GLN A 96 -29.71 21.87 -5.36
CA GLN A 96 -29.53 21.99 -3.92
C GLN A 96 -30.84 22.42 -3.23
N THR A 97 -31.55 23.43 -3.77
CA THR A 97 -32.87 23.83 -3.27
C THR A 97 -33.87 22.66 -3.33
N MET A 98 -33.82 21.84 -4.38
CA MET A 98 -34.67 20.64 -4.51
C MET A 98 -34.35 19.59 -3.44
N GLU A 99 -33.07 19.30 -3.20
CA GLU A 99 -32.64 18.30 -2.20
C GLU A 99 -32.99 18.75 -0.78
N GLU A 100 -32.83 20.03 -0.47
CA GLU A 100 -33.09 20.57 0.87
C GLU A 100 -34.58 20.85 1.13
N LYS A 101 -35.31 21.33 0.11
CA LYS A 101 -36.63 21.97 0.29
C LYS A 101 -37.71 21.38 -0.60
N GLY A 102 -37.40 20.42 -1.48
CA GLY A 102 -38.39 19.74 -2.31
C GLY A 102 -38.54 20.27 -3.73
N ILE A 103 -39.10 19.41 -4.57
CA ILE A 103 -39.29 19.63 -6.01
C ILE A 103 -40.25 20.79 -6.25
N LYS A 104 -41.37 20.89 -5.52
CA LYS A 104 -42.35 21.96 -5.73
C LYS A 104 -41.82 23.34 -5.32
N ASN A 105 -41.07 23.40 -4.22
CA ASN A 105 -40.43 24.64 -3.78
C ASN A 105 -39.33 25.09 -4.75
N ALA A 106 -38.51 24.15 -5.25
CA ALA A 106 -37.51 24.44 -6.27
C ALA A 106 -38.12 24.92 -7.61
N LEU A 107 -39.24 24.34 -8.03
CA LEU A 107 -39.99 24.81 -9.22
C LEU A 107 -40.55 26.22 -9.02
N ALA A 108 -41.03 26.55 -7.82
CA ALA A 108 -41.48 27.91 -7.50
C ALA A 108 -40.35 28.94 -7.48
N VAL A 109 -39.13 28.55 -7.06
CA VAL A 109 -37.91 29.38 -7.19
C VAL A 109 -37.54 29.55 -8.65
N MET A 110 -37.58 28.47 -9.44
CA MET A 110 -37.30 28.50 -10.87
C MET A 110 -38.26 29.42 -11.65
N GLU A 111 -39.56 29.44 -11.32
CA GLU A 111 -40.52 30.38 -11.93
C GLU A 111 -40.13 31.85 -11.73
N LYS A 112 -39.55 32.19 -10.56
CA LYS A 112 -39.11 33.56 -10.25
C LYS A 112 -37.84 33.96 -11.00
N LEU A 113 -37.01 33.00 -11.43
CA LEU A 113 -35.82 33.26 -12.26
C LEU A 113 -36.20 33.82 -13.63
N ASN A 114 -37.37 33.45 -14.16
CA ASN A 114 -37.88 33.85 -15.48
C ASN A 114 -36.87 33.64 -16.63
N ASP A 115 -36.04 32.59 -16.53
CA ASP A 115 -35.06 32.17 -17.54
C ASP A 115 -35.52 30.87 -18.23
N PRO A 116 -35.91 30.91 -19.51
CA PRO A 116 -36.40 29.73 -20.23
C PRO A 116 -35.36 28.62 -20.42
N HIS A 117 -34.07 28.95 -20.47
CA HIS A 117 -32.99 27.98 -20.69
C HIS A 117 -32.72 27.18 -19.42
N VAL A 118 -32.64 27.87 -18.28
CA VAL A 118 -32.48 27.23 -16.96
C VAL A 118 -33.71 26.39 -16.62
N ALA A 119 -34.91 26.87 -16.97
CA ALA A 119 -36.14 26.11 -16.78
C ALA A 119 -36.17 24.80 -17.59
N ASP A 120 -35.75 24.82 -18.87
CA ASP A 120 -35.70 23.63 -19.72
C ASP A 120 -34.64 22.62 -19.25
N ASP A 121 -33.45 23.09 -18.86
CA ASP A 121 -32.37 22.23 -18.35
C ASP A 121 -32.72 21.62 -17.00
N PHE A 122 -33.30 22.41 -16.08
CA PHE A 122 -33.74 21.92 -14.79
C PHE A 122 -34.91 20.93 -14.93
N HIS A 123 -35.84 21.17 -15.85
CA HIS A 123 -36.90 20.21 -16.18
C HIS A 123 -36.35 18.88 -16.72
N ARG A 124 -35.39 18.92 -17.65
CA ARG A 124 -34.71 17.71 -18.15
C ARG A 124 -33.99 16.95 -17.05
N TYR A 125 -33.37 17.66 -16.11
CA TYR A 125 -32.78 17.07 -14.91
C TYR A 125 -33.84 16.39 -14.03
N LEU A 126 -34.94 17.08 -13.70
CA LEU A 126 -36.02 16.54 -12.87
C LEU A 126 -36.61 15.25 -13.45
N VAL A 127 -36.80 15.21 -14.78
CA VAL A 127 -37.29 14.01 -15.46
C VAL A 127 -36.33 12.82 -15.24
N ARG A 128 -35.01 13.05 -15.35
CA ARG A 128 -33.99 12.01 -15.09
C ARG A 128 -33.92 11.61 -13.61
N TYR A 129 -34.01 12.58 -12.71
CA TYR A 129 -33.95 12.38 -11.26
C TYR A 129 -35.12 11.56 -10.73
N VAL A 130 -36.34 11.85 -11.21
CA VAL A 130 -37.54 11.05 -10.90
C VAL A 130 -37.40 9.64 -11.48
N ALA A 131 -36.92 9.51 -12.72
CA ALA A 131 -36.72 8.23 -13.39
C ALA A 131 -35.71 7.31 -12.67
N ALA A 132 -34.67 7.86 -12.05
CA ALA A 132 -33.56 7.10 -11.45
C ALA A 132 -33.99 6.11 -10.34
N GLY A 133 -35.10 6.37 -9.64
CA GLY A 133 -35.64 5.47 -8.60
C GLY A 133 -36.91 4.72 -9.00
N LEU A 134 -37.31 4.80 -10.27
CA LEU A 134 -38.40 4.00 -10.81
C LEU A 134 -37.83 2.72 -11.41
N MET A 135 -38.38 1.56 -11.05
CA MET A 135 -38.03 0.33 -11.74
C MET A 135 -38.30 0.51 -13.25
N PRO A 136 -37.38 0.11 -14.15
CA PRO A 136 -37.68 0.06 -15.58
C PRO A 136 -38.95 -0.77 -15.79
N ALA A 137 -39.82 -0.34 -16.70
CA ALA A 137 -41.18 -0.88 -16.91
C ALA A 137 -41.24 -2.40 -17.20
N ASN A 138 -40.09 -3.08 -17.28
CA ASN A 138 -39.97 -4.49 -17.56
C ASN A 138 -39.27 -5.19 -16.38
N ALA A 139 -39.95 -6.16 -15.76
CA ALA A 139 -39.46 -7.06 -14.72
C ALA A 139 -38.33 -8.03 -15.18
N ASP A 140 -37.61 -7.70 -16.25
CA ASP A 140 -36.53 -8.50 -16.85
C ASP A 140 -35.13 -7.84 -16.64
N THR A 141 -34.99 -6.80 -15.82
CA THR A 141 -33.72 -6.09 -15.60
C THR A 141 -32.61 -6.96 -15.02
N GLU A 142 -32.94 -7.91 -14.12
CA GLU A 142 -31.96 -8.86 -13.58
C GLU A 142 -31.40 -9.81 -14.65
N LYS A 143 -32.12 -9.97 -15.78
CA LYS A 143 -31.67 -10.73 -16.93
C LYS A 143 -30.99 -9.86 -17.99
N ALA A 144 -31.08 -8.53 -17.88
CA ALA A 144 -30.51 -7.61 -18.84
C ALA A 144 -28.98 -7.82 -18.90
N PRO A 145 -28.39 -8.00 -20.10
CA PRO A 145 -26.97 -8.32 -20.23
C PRO A 145 -26.03 -7.34 -19.50
N ARG A 146 -26.36 -6.04 -19.51
CA ARG A 146 -25.61 -4.99 -18.80
C ARG A 146 -25.65 -5.13 -17.28
N PHE A 147 -26.80 -5.51 -16.72
CA PHE A 147 -26.95 -5.74 -15.28
C PHE A 147 -26.04 -6.88 -14.83
N LYS A 148 -26.01 -7.98 -15.60
CA LYS A 148 -25.13 -9.11 -15.31
C LYS A 148 -23.65 -8.74 -15.35
N ALA A 149 -23.23 -7.92 -16.32
CA ALA A 149 -21.85 -7.48 -16.44
C ALA A 149 -21.31 -6.70 -15.23
N LEU A 150 -22.19 -5.99 -14.51
CA LEU A 150 -21.81 -5.27 -13.28
C LEU A 150 -21.51 -6.22 -12.10
N HIS A 151 -21.90 -7.49 -12.19
CA HIS A 151 -21.64 -8.51 -11.16
C HIS A 151 -20.35 -9.30 -11.43
N MET A 152 -19.31 -8.59 -11.87
CA MET A 152 -17.97 -9.11 -12.06
C MET A 152 -16.97 -8.33 -11.19
N THR A 153 -15.88 -8.99 -10.82
CA THR A 153 -14.72 -8.35 -10.21
C THR A 153 -13.59 -8.34 -11.23
N LEU A 154 -13.03 -7.16 -11.46
CA LEU A 154 -11.84 -6.96 -12.27
C LEU A 154 -10.59 -7.14 -11.40
N TYR A 155 -9.66 -7.98 -11.84
CA TYR A 155 -8.34 -8.13 -11.26
C TYR A 155 -7.30 -7.56 -12.22
N GLU A 156 -6.38 -6.77 -11.71
CA GLU A 156 -5.06 -6.58 -12.29
C GLU A 156 -4.15 -7.72 -11.83
N ILE A 157 -3.38 -8.28 -12.76
CA ILE A 157 -2.52 -9.45 -12.53
C ILE A 157 -1.07 -9.05 -12.82
N ALA A 158 -0.27 -8.94 -11.76
CA ALA A 158 1.17 -8.71 -11.87
C ALA A 158 1.90 -10.05 -11.73
N LEU A 159 2.75 -10.38 -12.69
CA LEU A 159 3.54 -11.61 -12.67
C LEU A 159 4.89 -11.37 -11.99
N PRO A 160 5.49 -12.40 -11.35
CA PRO A 160 6.80 -12.28 -10.75
C PRO A 160 7.86 -11.90 -11.79
N GLY A 161 8.84 -11.10 -11.38
CA GLY A 161 10.01 -10.81 -12.21
C GLY A 161 10.85 -12.07 -12.49
N PRO A 162 11.77 -12.01 -13.47
CA PRO A 162 12.65 -13.12 -13.77
C PRO A 162 13.55 -13.44 -12.59
N LYS A 163 13.40 -14.64 -12.01
CA LYS A 163 14.32 -15.14 -10.98
C LYS A 163 15.70 -15.35 -11.61
N ASN A 164 16.75 -14.88 -10.94
CA ASN A 164 18.12 -15.17 -11.35
C ASN A 164 18.28 -16.69 -11.43
N ALA A 165 18.63 -17.20 -12.61
CA ALA A 165 18.88 -18.61 -12.85
C ALA A 165 20.14 -19.06 -12.10
N GLY A 166 20.01 -19.25 -10.79
CA GLY A 166 21.12 -19.48 -9.88
C GLY A 166 20.68 -20.37 -8.72
N GLN A 167 20.18 -21.58 -9.03
CA GLN A 167 20.39 -22.84 -8.31
C GLN A 167 19.34 -23.89 -8.77
N GLU A 168 19.83 -24.94 -9.42
CA GLU A 168 19.26 -26.31 -9.49
C GLU A 168 17.76 -26.50 -9.84
N GLY A 169 17.26 -25.86 -10.91
CA GLY A 169 15.96 -26.21 -11.50
C GLY A 169 16.06 -26.45 -13.01
N ARG A 170 15.60 -27.62 -13.49
CA ARG A 170 15.43 -27.93 -14.91
C ARG A 170 14.63 -26.81 -15.60
N THR A 171 15.20 -26.18 -16.64
CA THR A 171 14.48 -25.20 -17.46
C THR A 171 13.26 -25.89 -18.07
N LYS A 172 12.07 -25.52 -17.62
CA LYS A 172 10.82 -26.10 -18.13
C LYS A 172 10.67 -25.75 -19.62
N THR A 173 10.23 -26.71 -20.42
CA THR A 173 9.98 -26.48 -21.87
C THR A 173 8.76 -25.59 -22.07
N LEU A 174 8.67 -24.84 -23.18
CA LEU A 174 7.50 -24.02 -23.53
C LEU A 174 6.19 -24.82 -23.40
N LYS A 175 6.21 -26.09 -23.82
CA LYS A 175 5.07 -27.01 -23.73
C LYS A 175 4.69 -27.32 -22.28
N GLU A 176 5.65 -27.53 -21.39
CA GLU A 176 5.41 -27.72 -19.95
C GLU A 176 4.85 -26.43 -19.32
N LEU A 177 5.34 -25.26 -19.74
CA LEU A 177 4.92 -23.95 -19.24
C LEU A 177 3.49 -23.60 -19.67
N ILE A 178 3.16 -23.80 -20.95
CA ILE A 178 1.84 -23.50 -21.51
C ILE A 178 0.79 -24.54 -21.07
N SER A 179 1.18 -25.79 -20.80
CA SER A 179 0.23 -26.82 -20.34
C SER A 179 -0.47 -26.49 -19.02
N GLY A 180 0.18 -25.72 -18.13
CA GLY A 180 -0.45 -25.19 -16.91
C GLY A 180 -1.63 -24.28 -17.24
N MET A 181 -1.51 -23.42 -18.26
CA MET A 181 -2.60 -22.55 -18.68
C MET A 181 -3.77 -23.30 -19.32
N GLU A 182 -3.53 -24.41 -20.01
CA GLU A 182 -4.62 -25.28 -20.48
C GLU A 182 -5.44 -25.84 -19.28
N GLN A 183 -4.76 -26.23 -18.18
CA GLN A 183 -5.41 -26.68 -16.95
C GLN A 183 -6.20 -25.55 -16.27
N PHE A 184 -5.66 -24.33 -16.25
CA PHE A 184 -6.35 -23.14 -15.76
C PHE A 184 -7.68 -22.93 -16.50
N TYR A 185 -7.65 -22.93 -17.84
CA TYR A 185 -8.86 -22.78 -18.64
C TYR A 185 -9.87 -23.92 -18.42
N ALA A 186 -9.38 -25.15 -18.29
CA ALA A 186 -10.23 -26.30 -17.98
C ALA A 186 -10.94 -26.15 -16.62
N GLY A 187 -10.24 -25.65 -15.60
CA GLY A 187 -10.83 -25.35 -14.28
C GLY A 187 -11.92 -24.27 -14.33
N LEU A 188 -11.79 -23.30 -15.23
CA LEU A 188 -12.75 -22.21 -15.43
C LEU A 188 -13.95 -22.56 -16.31
N LEU A 189 -14.04 -23.77 -16.87
CA LEU A 189 -15.24 -24.20 -17.61
C LEU A 189 -16.51 -24.17 -16.73
N SER A 190 -16.35 -24.33 -15.41
CA SER A 190 -17.44 -24.24 -14.43
C SER A 190 -18.05 -22.83 -14.27
N VAL A 191 -17.52 -21.81 -14.95
CA VAL A 191 -18.14 -20.49 -15.07
C VAL A 191 -19.47 -20.55 -15.86
N GLU A 192 -19.69 -21.61 -16.66
CA GLU A 192 -21.01 -21.87 -17.29
C GLU A 192 -22.15 -21.91 -16.26
N GLU A 193 -21.84 -22.39 -15.04
CA GLU A 193 -22.75 -22.50 -13.90
C GLU A 193 -22.61 -21.31 -12.94
N ALA A 194 -22.51 -20.09 -13.46
CA ALA A 194 -22.52 -18.87 -12.65
C ALA A 194 -23.86 -18.69 -11.90
N ASN A 195 -23.84 -17.91 -10.81
CA ASN A 195 -25.04 -17.68 -10.01
C ASN A 195 -26.12 -16.91 -10.81
N PRO A 196 -27.41 -17.05 -10.47
CA PRO A 196 -28.45 -16.20 -11.03
C PRO A 196 -28.10 -14.71 -10.86
N GLY A 197 -28.19 -13.94 -11.95
CA GLY A 197 -27.80 -12.51 -11.98
C GLY A 197 -26.33 -12.25 -12.33
N GLU A 198 -25.49 -13.28 -12.37
CA GLU A 198 -24.09 -13.17 -12.82
C GLU A 198 -23.93 -13.56 -14.31
N PRO A 199 -22.85 -13.10 -14.98
CA PRO A 199 -22.54 -13.52 -16.34
C PRO A 199 -21.95 -14.94 -16.35
N ASN A 200 -22.27 -15.70 -17.40
CA ASN A 200 -21.76 -17.06 -17.64
C ASN A 200 -20.45 -17.07 -18.44
N TYR A 201 -19.68 -16.00 -18.35
CA TYR A 201 -18.42 -15.80 -19.06
C TYR A 201 -17.44 -15.03 -18.16
N TYR A 202 -16.16 -15.02 -18.56
CA TYR A 202 -15.12 -14.21 -17.95
C TYR A 202 -14.27 -13.57 -19.05
N THR A 203 -13.48 -12.55 -18.70
CA THR A 203 -12.57 -11.91 -19.66
C THR A 203 -11.13 -12.03 -19.21
N LEU A 204 -10.24 -12.10 -20.19
CA LEU A 204 -8.80 -11.89 -20.03
C LEU A 204 -8.40 -10.75 -20.95
N GLU A 205 -7.61 -9.82 -20.44
CA GLU A 205 -7.26 -8.59 -21.14
C GLU A 205 -5.79 -8.27 -20.98
N LEU A 206 -5.20 -7.76 -22.04
CA LEU A 206 -3.85 -7.20 -22.04
C LEU A 206 -3.99 -5.74 -22.46
N ALA A 207 -3.67 -4.80 -21.57
CA ALA A 207 -3.94 -3.39 -21.82
C ALA A 207 -2.82 -2.47 -21.32
N VAL A 208 -2.68 -1.34 -22.02
CA VAL A 208 -1.90 -0.16 -21.60
C VAL A 208 -2.91 0.94 -21.28
N PRO A 209 -3.11 1.28 -19.99
CA PRO A 209 -3.97 2.39 -19.59
C PRO A 209 -3.43 3.74 -20.08
N SER A 210 -4.32 4.71 -20.30
CA SER A 210 -3.94 6.05 -20.79
C SER A 210 -3.07 6.85 -19.81
N ASP A 211 -3.09 6.49 -18.54
CA ASP A 211 -2.38 7.08 -17.41
C ASP A 211 -1.16 6.26 -16.95
N SER A 212 -0.90 5.10 -17.55
CA SER A 212 0.21 4.20 -17.20
C SER A 212 0.94 3.69 -18.44
N PRO A 213 2.28 3.82 -18.52
CA PRO A 213 3.02 3.33 -19.67
C PRO A 213 3.31 1.83 -19.64
N GLU A 214 2.98 1.14 -18.55
CA GLU A 214 3.24 -0.29 -18.39
C GLU A 214 2.09 -1.13 -18.96
N LEU A 215 2.42 -2.16 -19.73
CA LEU A 215 1.52 -3.20 -20.20
C LEU A 215 1.10 -4.09 -19.02
N GLN A 216 -0.20 -4.30 -18.87
CA GLN A 216 -0.77 -5.00 -17.71
C GLN A 216 -1.75 -6.10 -18.15
N PHE A 217 -1.74 -7.20 -17.40
CA PHE A 217 -2.74 -8.26 -17.53
C PHE A 217 -3.93 -7.95 -16.64
N TYR A 218 -5.13 -8.16 -17.15
CA TYR A 218 -6.37 -8.08 -16.39
C TYR A 218 -7.24 -9.32 -16.59
N ALA A 219 -8.11 -9.58 -15.62
CA ALA A 219 -9.18 -10.56 -15.75
C ALA A 219 -10.45 -10.09 -15.04
N ALA A 220 -11.58 -10.06 -15.76
CA ALA A 220 -12.87 -9.87 -15.12
C ALA A 220 -13.57 -11.21 -14.93
N VAL A 221 -13.99 -11.48 -13.69
CA VAL A 221 -14.54 -12.78 -13.28
C VAL A 221 -15.87 -12.56 -12.56
N PRO A 222 -16.91 -13.37 -12.81
CA PRO A 222 -18.14 -13.34 -12.03
C PRO A 222 -17.90 -13.41 -10.52
N ASN A 223 -18.63 -12.61 -9.74
CA ASN A 223 -18.39 -12.43 -8.30
C ASN A 223 -18.42 -13.76 -7.51
N GLY A 224 -19.31 -14.68 -7.85
CA GLY A 224 -19.41 -16.02 -7.26
C GLY A 224 -18.28 -16.97 -7.63
N LYS A 225 -17.49 -16.66 -8.67
CA LYS A 225 -16.39 -17.50 -9.17
C LYS A 225 -14.99 -16.94 -8.87
N ARG A 226 -14.89 -15.80 -8.17
CA ARG A 226 -13.62 -15.19 -7.72
C ARG A 226 -12.66 -16.16 -7.05
N ASN A 227 -13.12 -16.82 -5.99
CA ASN A 227 -12.31 -17.76 -5.22
C ASN A 227 -11.81 -18.94 -6.06
N LEU A 228 -12.60 -19.37 -7.06
CA LEU A 228 -12.18 -20.42 -7.98
C LEU A 228 -11.06 -19.90 -8.88
N PHE A 229 -11.23 -18.72 -9.49
CA PHE A 229 -10.24 -18.10 -10.34
C PHE A 229 -8.91 -17.88 -9.61
N GLU A 230 -8.94 -17.25 -8.44
CA GLU A 230 -7.74 -16.97 -7.64
C GLU A 230 -6.99 -18.27 -7.31
N LYS A 231 -7.71 -19.31 -6.86
CA LYS A 231 -7.10 -20.61 -6.54
C LYS A 231 -6.50 -21.30 -7.75
N GLN A 232 -7.19 -21.30 -8.89
CA GLN A 232 -6.68 -21.93 -10.12
C GLN A 232 -5.44 -21.21 -10.62
N LEU A 233 -5.46 -19.87 -10.64
CA LEU A 233 -4.30 -19.09 -11.08
C LEU A 233 -3.10 -19.28 -10.15
N LEU A 234 -3.30 -19.11 -8.83
CA LEU A 234 -2.22 -19.21 -7.84
C LEU A 234 -1.69 -20.64 -7.64
N ALA A 235 -2.44 -21.67 -8.07
CA ALA A 235 -1.94 -23.04 -8.10
C ALA A 235 -0.87 -23.24 -9.19
N ILE A 236 -0.98 -22.52 -10.31
CA ILE A 236 -0.06 -22.62 -11.44
C ILE A 236 1.03 -21.54 -11.36
N PHE A 237 0.68 -20.34 -10.89
CA PHE A 237 1.56 -19.18 -10.70
C PHE A 237 1.52 -18.71 -9.23
N PRO A 238 2.23 -19.40 -8.30
CA PRO A 238 2.16 -19.11 -6.86
C PRO A 238 2.57 -17.70 -6.46
N ASP A 239 3.46 -17.11 -7.24
CA ASP A 239 4.06 -15.78 -7.03
C ASP A 239 3.34 -14.67 -7.82
N ALA A 240 2.21 -14.99 -8.50
CA ALA A 240 1.40 -13.97 -9.17
C ALA A 240 0.66 -13.11 -8.14
N HIS A 241 0.61 -11.80 -8.39
CA HIS A 241 -0.08 -10.84 -7.56
C HIS A 241 -1.41 -10.44 -8.19
N LEU A 242 -2.49 -10.59 -7.43
CA LEU A 242 -3.86 -10.31 -7.86
C LEU A 242 -4.40 -9.11 -7.10
N VAL A 243 -4.65 -8.01 -7.79
CA VAL A 243 -5.15 -6.76 -7.20
C VAL A 243 -6.53 -6.46 -7.76
N PRO A 244 -7.60 -6.48 -6.94
CA PRO A 244 -8.92 -6.05 -7.38
C PRO A 244 -8.90 -4.56 -7.78
N GLN A 245 -9.47 -4.24 -8.93
CA GLN A 245 -9.53 -2.88 -9.48
C GLN A 245 -10.98 -2.35 -9.45
N PRO A 246 -11.43 -1.73 -8.34
CA PRO A 246 -12.81 -1.25 -8.22
C PRO A 246 -13.13 -0.04 -9.10
N ALA A 247 -12.10 0.71 -9.53
CA ALA A 247 -12.26 1.91 -10.36
C ALA A 247 -12.17 1.64 -11.87
N ASP A 248 -11.92 0.38 -12.28
CA ASP A 248 -11.54 -0.01 -13.64
C ASP A 248 -10.25 0.70 -14.15
N TYR A 249 -9.69 0.25 -15.27
CA TYR A 249 -8.66 1.00 -15.99
C TYR A 249 -9.29 1.76 -17.16
N ASN A 250 -8.68 2.88 -17.57
CA ASN A 250 -9.15 3.64 -18.71
C ASN A 250 -8.08 3.74 -19.80
N MET A 251 -8.35 3.15 -20.96
CA MET A 251 -7.48 3.21 -22.14
C MET A 251 -7.78 4.37 -23.08
N PHE A 252 -8.88 5.10 -22.88
CA PHE A 252 -9.33 6.16 -23.78
C PHE A 252 -8.65 7.47 -23.43
N ALA A 253 -7.93 8.04 -24.39
CA ALA A 253 -7.34 9.36 -24.27
C ALA A 253 -8.43 10.45 -24.27
N SER A 254 -8.28 11.48 -23.44
CA SER A 254 -9.26 12.57 -23.27
C SER A 254 -9.49 13.40 -24.53
N GLU A 255 -8.45 13.56 -25.37
CA GLU A 255 -8.52 14.21 -26.67
C GLU A 255 -7.81 13.32 -27.70
N GLY A 256 -8.57 12.58 -28.53
CA GLY A 256 -7.96 11.68 -29.51
C GLY A 256 -8.94 10.87 -30.34
N THR A 257 -8.38 10.05 -31.24
CA THR A 257 -9.13 9.08 -32.04
C THR A 257 -9.03 7.70 -31.40
N SER A 258 -10.17 7.07 -31.19
CA SER A 258 -10.25 5.68 -30.76
C SER A 258 -10.70 4.80 -31.92
N LEU A 259 -10.01 3.69 -32.14
CA LEU A 259 -10.28 2.70 -33.18
C LEU A 259 -10.44 1.31 -32.57
N ALA A 260 -11.21 0.45 -33.23
CA ALA A 260 -11.38 -0.93 -32.81
C ALA A 260 -11.47 -1.90 -33.99
N SER A 261 -11.03 -3.13 -33.74
CA SER A 261 -11.19 -4.27 -34.65
C SER A 261 -11.68 -5.49 -33.90
N VAL A 262 -12.55 -6.26 -34.55
CA VAL A 262 -13.11 -7.51 -34.01
C VAL A 262 -12.62 -8.67 -34.85
N ALA A 263 -12.15 -9.74 -34.21
CA ALA A 263 -11.65 -10.92 -34.90
C ALA A 263 -12.79 -11.77 -35.46
N THR A 264 -12.58 -12.30 -36.66
CA THR A 264 -13.40 -13.35 -37.30
C THR A 264 -12.50 -14.46 -37.81
N LEU A 265 -13.07 -15.64 -38.11
CA LEU A 265 -12.35 -16.73 -38.76
C LEU A 265 -12.60 -16.68 -40.27
N ALA A 266 -11.55 -16.85 -41.06
CA ALA A 266 -11.63 -16.78 -42.52
C ALA A 266 -12.35 -18.00 -43.15
N ASP A 267 -12.23 -19.16 -42.52
CA ASP A 267 -12.81 -20.43 -42.98
C ASP A 267 -13.76 -21.01 -41.91
N ASN A 268 -14.34 -22.18 -42.20
CA ASN A 268 -15.27 -22.85 -41.30
C ASN A 268 -14.64 -23.09 -39.92
N PRO A 269 -15.32 -22.72 -38.81
CA PRO A 269 -14.75 -22.83 -37.47
C PRO A 269 -14.48 -24.25 -36.95
N VAL A 270 -14.86 -25.29 -37.70
CA VAL A 270 -14.48 -26.69 -37.45
C VAL A 270 -12.98 -26.94 -37.69
N LEU A 271 -12.35 -26.10 -38.51
CA LEU A 271 -10.91 -26.16 -38.78
C LEU A 271 -10.13 -25.38 -37.71
N PRO A 272 -8.98 -25.90 -37.24
CA PRO A 272 -8.21 -25.29 -36.18
C PRO A 272 -7.27 -24.20 -36.68
N LEU A 273 -6.92 -23.30 -35.77
CA LEU A 273 -5.74 -22.44 -35.84
C LEU A 273 -4.49 -23.24 -35.44
N SER A 274 -3.32 -22.62 -35.54
CA SER A 274 -2.09 -23.19 -34.98
C SER A 274 -2.19 -23.20 -33.45
N ASP A 275 -1.69 -24.25 -32.81
CA ASP A 275 -1.63 -24.36 -31.36
C ASP A 275 -0.17 -24.40 -30.87
N TYR A 276 0.05 -24.28 -29.56
CA TYR A 276 1.36 -24.18 -28.94
C TYR A 276 2.27 -25.38 -29.21
N THR A 277 1.73 -26.50 -29.72
CA THR A 277 2.55 -27.64 -30.13
C THR A 277 3.29 -27.40 -31.43
N ASP A 278 2.83 -26.44 -32.24
CA ASP A 278 3.38 -26.01 -33.52
C ASP A 278 4.47 -24.92 -33.39
N PHE A 279 4.75 -24.41 -32.17
CA PHE A 279 5.72 -23.33 -31.92
C PHE A 279 6.94 -23.81 -31.12
N ASP A 280 8.12 -23.32 -31.49
CA ASP A 280 9.38 -23.52 -30.75
C ASP A 280 9.70 -22.37 -29.78
N TYR A 281 9.04 -21.22 -29.94
CA TYR A 281 9.18 -20.02 -29.13
C TYR A 281 7.81 -19.53 -28.65
N ASP A 282 7.79 -18.70 -27.62
CA ASP A 282 6.54 -18.20 -27.05
C ASP A 282 5.82 -17.23 -28.02
N PRO A 283 4.61 -17.56 -28.51
CA PRO A 283 3.86 -16.72 -29.46
C PRO A 283 3.29 -15.44 -28.83
N LEU A 284 3.17 -15.37 -27.50
CA LEU A 284 2.68 -14.18 -26.80
C LEU A 284 3.65 -13.01 -26.96
N ASN A 285 4.95 -13.29 -27.16
CA ASN A 285 5.98 -12.25 -27.37
C ASN A 285 5.66 -11.34 -28.56
N ALA A 286 5.09 -11.88 -29.64
CA ALA A 286 4.71 -11.06 -30.79
C ALA A 286 3.51 -10.15 -30.49
N ILE A 287 2.60 -10.58 -29.60
CA ILE A 287 1.50 -9.74 -29.12
C ILE A 287 2.05 -8.65 -28.19
N THR A 288 2.84 -9.01 -27.16
CA THR A 288 3.38 -8.03 -26.20
C THR A 288 4.30 -6.99 -26.86
N ASN A 289 5.09 -7.38 -27.86
CA ASN A 289 5.91 -6.45 -28.62
C ASN A 289 5.10 -5.45 -29.46
N ALA A 290 3.90 -5.80 -29.90
CA ALA A 290 3.02 -4.86 -30.60
C ALA A 290 2.50 -3.75 -29.66
N PHE A 291 2.42 -4.00 -28.35
CA PHE A 291 2.11 -2.98 -27.34
C PHE A 291 3.32 -2.11 -26.95
N ALA A 292 4.55 -2.55 -27.23
CA ALA A 292 5.77 -1.86 -26.79
C ALA A 292 6.01 -0.48 -27.43
N LYS A 293 5.30 -0.14 -28.52
CA LYS A 293 5.43 1.15 -29.22
C LYS A 293 4.38 2.20 -28.82
N ILE A 294 3.51 1.89 -27.86
CA ILE A 294 2.56 2.84 -27.30
C ILE A 294 3.36 3.78 -26.39
N GLU A 295 3.40 5.08 -26.71
CA GLU A 295 4.23 6.06 -26.01
C GLU A 295 3.57 6.53 -24.69
N HIS A 296 4.34 7.25 -23.86
CA HIS A 296 3.92 7.72 -22.55
C HIS A 296 2.79 8.77 -22.61
N VAL A 297 1.73 8.54 -21.80
CA VAL A 297 0.63 9.44 -21.41
C VAL A 297 -0.21 9.99 -22.57
N GLY A 298 -1.51 9.63 -22.59
CA GLY A 298 -2.45 10.08 -23.63
C GLY A 298 -2.58 9.10 -24.82
N GLU A 299 -2.01 7.91 -24.69
CA GLU A 299 -2.25 6.77 -25.58
C GLU A 299 -2.62 5.54 -24.76
N GLY A 300 -3.47 4.68 -25.32
CA GLY A 300 -3.85 3.43 -24.69
C GLY A 300 -4.27 2.39 -25.71
N ALA A 301 -4.14 1.12 -25.36
CA ALA A 301 -4.61 0.02 -26.17
C ALA A 301 -5.06 -1.14 -25.30
N ALA A 302 -5.96 -1.97 -25.82
CA ALA A 302 -6.39 -3.19 -25.16
C ALA A 302 -6.62 -4.31 -26.17
N LEU A 303 -6.14 -5.49 -25.82
CA LEU A 303 -6.60 -6.78 -26.34
C LEU A 303 -7.55 -7.35 -25.30
N GLN A 304 -8.83 -7.51 -25.66
CA GLN A 304 -9.82 -8.14 -24.80
C GLN A 304 -10.25 -9.48 -25.40
N ILE A 305 -10.21 -10.53 -24.58
CA ILE A 305 -10.67 -11.87 -24.91
C ILE A 305 -11.80 -12.24 -23.94
N VAL A 306 -13.04 -12.24 -24.45
CA VAL A 306 -14.22 -12.69 -23.69
C VAL A 306 -14.40 -14.18 -23.92
N ILE A 307 -14.37 -14.98 -22.85
CA ILE A 307 -14.41 -16.43 -22.89
C ILE A 307 -15.72 -16.92 -22.26
N GLU A 308 -16.53 -17.57 -23.06
CA GLU A 308 -17.79 -18.17 -22.65
C GLU A 308 -17.67 -19.70 -22.76
N PRO A 309 -17.60 -20.41 -21.61
CA PRO A 309 -17.76 -21.86 -21.59
C PRO A 309 -19.10 -22.27 -22.21
N ARG A 310 -19.08 -23.26 -23.09
CA ARG A 310 -20.26 -23.72 -23.86
C ARG A 310 -20.38 -25.24 -23.88
N GLY A 311 -20.27 -25.87 -22.71
CA GLY A 311 -20.36 -27.31 -22.52
C GLY A 311 -19.74 -28.16 -23.64
N ASP A 312 -20.40 -29.28 -23.95
CA ASP A 312 -19.97 -30.18 -25.03
C ASP A 312 -20.58 -29.84 -26.40
N ARG A 313 -21.27 -28.70 -26.54
CA ARG A 313 -22.11 -28.41 -27.73
C ARG A 313 -21.29 -28.44 -29.02
N HIS A 314 -20.20 -27.68 -29.06
CA HIS A 314 -19.33 -27.59 -30.25
C HIS A 314 -18.62 -28.91 -30.55
N VAL A 315 -18.11 -29.59 -29.51
CA VAL A 315 -17.43 -30.88 -29.66
C VAL A 315 -18.39 -31.95 -30.23
N LYS A 316 -19.62 -32.03 -29.72
CA LYS A 316 -20.64 -32.96 -30.24
C LYS A 316 -20.99 -32.65 -31.70
N HIS A 317 -21.15 -31.38 -32.04
CA HIS A 317 -21.43 -30.97 -33.40
C HIS A 317 -20.27 -31.31 -34.36
N TYR A 318 -19.03 -31.02 -33.97
CA TYR A 318 -17.86 -31.29 -34.82
C TYR A 318 -17.56 -32.78 -34.96
N ARG A 319 -17.88 -33.61 -33.96
CA ARG A 319 -17.85 -35.07 -34.09
C ARG A 319 -18.82 -35.58 -35.17
N LYS A 320 -19.98 -34.95 -35.36
CA LYS A 320 -20.91 -35.29 -36.45
C LYS A 320 -20.30 -34.95 -37.82
N ILE A 321 -19.68 -33.77 -37.94
CA ILE A 321 -18.95 -33.37 -39.15
C ILE A 321 -17.81 -34.35 -39.44
N LEU A 322 -17.04 -34.73 -38.43
CA LEU A 322 -15.96 -35.72 -38.53
C LEU A 322 -16.47 -37.08 -39.03
N GLN A 323 -17.62 -37.54 -38.53
CA GLN A 323 -18.25 -38.78 -39.02
C GLN A 323 -18.70 -38.66 -40.48
N ALA A 324 -19.25 -37.51 -40.89
CA ALA A 324 -19.62 -37.27 -42.29
C ALA A 324 -18.39 -37.30 -43.22
N LEU A 325 -17.28 -36.69 -42.80
CA LEU A 325 -16.01 -36.73 -43.55
C LEU A 325 -15.44 -38.15 -43.67
N ARG A 326 -15.51 -38.94 -42.58
CA ARG A 326 -15.09 -40.35 -42.56
C ARG A 326 -15.99 -41.26 -43.41
N LYS A 327 -17.24 -40.87 -43.66
CA LYS A 327 -18.17 -41.54 -44.60
C LYS A 327 -17.99 -41.10 -46.06
N GLY A 328 -16.89 -40.39 -46.37
CA GLY A 328 -16.62 -39.92 -47.73
C GLY A 328 -17.55 -38.79 -48.20
N GLU A 329 -18.20 -38.04 -47.31
CA GLU A 329 -18.90 -36.82 -47.74
C GLU A 329 -17.89 -35.72 -48.16
N LYS A 330 -18.20 -34.98 -49.23
CA LYS A 330 -17.39 -33.83 -49.68
C LYS A 330 -17.40 -32.72 -48.63
N ARG A 331 -16.29 -31.97 -48.52
CA ARG A 331 -16.10 -30.84 -47.58
C ARG A 331 -17.33 -29.94 -47.41
N ALA A 332 -17.88 -29.40 -48.51
CA ALA A 332 -19.02 -28.48 -48.46
C ALA A 332 -20.29 -29.13 -47.87
N SER A 333 -20.53 -30.41 -48.17
CA SER A 333 -21.66 -31.17 -47.60
C SER A 333 -21.42 -31.49 -46.13
N ALA A 334 -20.22 -31.97 -45.77
CA ALA A 334 -19.89 -32.31 -44.39
C ALA A 334 -19.98 -31.08 -43.47
N PHE A 335 -19.49 -29.92 -43.92
CA PHE A 335 -19.46 -28.69 -43.13
C PHE A 335 -20.84 -28.02 -43.00
N SER A 336 -21.81 -28.36 -43.84
CA SER A 336 -23.20 -27.91 -43.71
C SER A 336 -24.06 -28.80 -42.82
N THR A 337 -23.44 -29.71 -42.05
CA THR A 337 -24.18 -30.59 -41.13
C THR A 337 -24.90 -29.72 -40.09
N PRO A 338 -26.21 -29.88 -39.86
CA PRO A 338 -26.93 -29.10 -38.86
C PRO A 338 -26.48 -29.44 -37.43
N GLU A 339 -26.52 -28.45 -36.54
CA GLU A 339 -26.24 -28.68 -35.12
C GLU A 339 -27.34 -29.51 -34.44
N THR A 340 -28.60 -29.35 -34.87
CA THR A 340 -29.79 -29.93 -34.21
C THR A 340 -30.29 -31.21 -34.87
N TYR A 341 -30.87 -32.11 -34.07
CA TYR A 341 -31.45 -33.38 -34.55
C TYR A 341 -32.62 -33.17 -35.52
N VAL A 342 -33.44 -32.14 -35.30
CA VAL A 342 -34.52 -31.75 -36.23
C VAL A 342 -33.95 -31.35 -37.59
N GLY A 343 -32.85 -30.60 -37.61
CA GLY A 343 -32.15 -30.23 -38.84
C GLY A 343 -31.57 -31.45 -39.58
N GLU A 344 -31.10 -32.47 -38.86
CA GLU A 344 -30.63 -33.74 -39.45
C GLU A 344 -31.76 -34.47 -40.16
N VAL A 345 -32.95 -34.56 -39.54
CA VAL A 345 -34.14 -35.16 -40.17
C VAL A 345 -34.52 -34.40 -41.46
N PHE A 346 -34.55 -33.07 -41.44
CA PHE A 346 -34.80 -32.27 -42.65
C PHE A 346 -33.73 -32.48 -43.74
N ARG A 347 -32.45 -32.61 -43.36
CA ARG A 347 -31.34 -32.86 -44.28
C ARG A 347 -31.40 -34.26 -44.89
N GLU A 348 -31.73 -35.29 -44.12
CA GLU A 348 -31.91 -36.66 -44.60
C GLU A 348 -33.13 -36.76 -45.52
N VAL A 349 -34.25 -36.15 -45.14
CA VAL A 349 -35.44 -36.06 -45.99
C VAL A 349 -35.10 -35.35 -47.31
N GLY A 350 -34.42 -34.20 -47.26
CA GLY A 350 -33.96 -33.48 -48.45
C GLY A 350 -33.03 -34.32 -49.35
N LYS A 351 -32.01 -35.00 -48.79
CA LYS A 351 -31.14 -35.90 -49.56
C LYS A 351 -31.90 -37.05 -50.23
N THR A 352 -32.99 -37.52 -49.59
CA THR A 352 -33.83 -38.61 -50.13
C THR A 352 -34.74 -38.13 -51.27
N PHE A 353 -35.19 -36.86 -51.23
CA PHE A 353 -35.99 -36.25 -52.30
C PHE A 353 -35.16 -35.81 -53.52
N PHE A 354 -33.88 -35.47 -53.36
CA PHE A 354 -33.01 -34.93 -54.44
C PHE A 354 -31.98 -35.91 -55.02
N SER A 355 -31.91 -37.17 -54.56
CA SER A 355 -30.91 -38.14 -55.07
C SER A 355 -31.46 -39.08 -56.16
N SER A 356 -30.85 -39.04 -57.34
CA SER A 356 -30.94 -40.11 -58.34
C SER A 356 -29.98 -41.24 -57.95
N LYS A 357 -30.48 -42.46 -57.69
CA LYS A 357 -29.64 -43.62 -57.36
C LYS A 357 -28.56 -43.86 -58.42
N PRO A 358 -27.27 -44.01 -58.06
CA PRO A 358 -26.24 -44.47 -58.99
C PRO A 358 -26.49 -45.95 -59.35
N LYS A 359 -26.29 -46.30 -60.62
CA LYS A 359 -26.57 -47.64 -61.18
C LYS A 359 -25.47 -48.69 -60.94
N ASP A 360 -24.31 -48.34 -60.36
CA ASP A 360 -23.19 -49.27 -60.10
C ASP A 360 -22.70 -49.14 -58.64
N ALA A 361 -22.87 -50.19 -57.83
CA ALA A 361 -22.48 -50.19 -56.40
C ALA A 361 -20.96 -50.22 -56.17
N GLU A 362 -20.20 -50.79 -57.11
CA GLU A 362 -18.74 -50.95 -57.02
C GLU A 362 -18.02 -49.61 -57.24
N LYS A 363 -18.43 -48.83 -58.27
CA LYS A 363 -17.93 -47.48 -58.53
C LYS A 363 -18.29 -46.48 -57.43
N ALA A 364 -19.44 -46.64 -56.78
CA ALA A 364 -19.83 -45.79 -55.65
C ALA A 364 -18.88 -45.99 -54.46
N LYS A 365 -18.50 -47.24 -54.17
CA LYS A 365 -17.57 -47.60 -53.09
C LYS A 365 -16.14 -47.14 -53.38
N GLU A 366 -15.66 -47.26 -54.62
CA GLU A 366 -14.36 -46.71 -55.04
C GLU A 366 -14.32 -45.17 -54.93
N ALA A 367 -15.39 -44.48 -55.34
CA ALA A 367 -15.50 -43.04 -55.22
C ALA A 367 -15.53 -42.57 -53.75
N GLU A 368 -16.18 -43.34 -52.88
CA GLU A 368 -16.20 -43.11 -51.43
C GLU A 368 -14.80 -43.24 -50.83
N ILE A 369 -14.07 -44.33 -51.14
CA ILE A 369 -12.69 -44.55 -50.66
C ILE A 369 -11.75 -43.44 -51.14
N ARG A 370 -11.83 -43.06 -52.42
CA ARG A 370 -11.05 -41.94 -52.96
C ARG A 370 -11.37 -40.62 -52.28
N GLN A 371 -12.64 -40.38 -51.94
CA GLN A 371 -13.04 -39.18 -51.22
C GLN A 371 -12.59 -39.21 -49.76
N MET A 372 -12.56 -40.37 -49.10
CA MET A 372 -11.98 -40.54 -47.76
C MET A 372 -10.48 -40.24 -47.75
N GLU A 373 -9.73 -40.71 -48.75
CA GLU A 373 -8.30 -40.38 -48.90
C GLU A 373 -8.09 -38.87 -49.11
N GLN A 374 -8.93 -38.22 -49.93
CA GLN A 374 -8.90 -36.76 -50.10
C GLN A 374 -9.28 -36.00 -48.82
N ASN A 375 -10.12 -36.59 -47.97
CA ASN A 375 -10.53 -36.01 -46.70
C ASN A 375 -9.49 -36.23 -45.59
N LYS A 376 -8.43 -37.03 -45.78
CA LYS A 376 -7.48 -37.41 -44.73
C LYS A 376 -6.95 -36.21 -43.94
N THR A 377 -6.42 -35.20 -44.63
CA THR A 377 -5.91 -33.98 -43.99
C THR A 377 -7.02 -33.20 -43.26
N LEU A 378 -8.23 -33.13 -43.81
CA LEU A 378 -9.36 -32.49 -43.13
C LEU A 378 -9.77 -33.23 -41.86
N ILE A 379 -9.76 -34.57 -41.90
CA ILE A 379 -10.05 -35.44 -40.74
C ILE A 379 -9.04 -35.17 -39.63
N GLU A 380 -7.74 -35.16 -39.95
CA GLU A 380 -6.66 -34.86 -38.99
C GLU A 380 -6.82 -33.46 -38.36
N GLN A 381 -7.16 -32.44 -39.14
CA GLN A 381 -7.38 -31.08 -38.64
C GLN A 381 -8.61 -30.98 -37.74
N VAL A 382 -9.74 -31.63 -38.10
CA VAL A 382 -10.93 -31.65 -37.23
C VAL A 382 -10.67 -32.44 -35.95
N GLU A 383 -9.90 -33.53 -36.01
CA GLU A 383 -9.46 -34.28 -34.83
C GLU A 383 -8.60 -33.42 -33.90
N LYS A 384 -7.66 -32.65 -34.47
CA LYS A 384 -6.86 -31.67 -33.72
C LYS A 384 -7.76 -30.64 -33.01
N LYS A 385 -8.77 -30.08 -33.70
CA LYS A 385 -9.72 -29.10 -33.14
C LYS A 385 -10.52 -29.63 -31.95
N ILE A 386 -10.97 -30.89 -31.99
CA ILE A 386 -11.83 -31.48 -30.94
C ILE A 386 -11.04 -32.21 -29.84
N ALA A 387 -9.71 -32.18 -29.89
CA ALA A 387 -8.86 -32.87 -28.92
C ALA A 387 -8.98 -32.30 -27.50
N THR A 388 -9.39 -31.03 -27.37
CA THR A 388 -9.67 -30.37 -26.09
C THR A 388 -11.05 -29.71 -26.11
N PRO A 389 -11.63 -29.35 -24.95
CA PRO A 389 -12.91 -28.63 -24.90
C PRO A 389 -12.89 -27.37 -25.77
N ILE A 390 -14.05 -26.99 -26.30
CA ILE A 390 -14.20 -25.84 -27.20
C ILE A 390 -15.11 -24.81 -26.53
N VAL A 391 -14.60 -23.59 -26.38
CA VAL A 391 -15.29 -22.46 -25.77
C VAL A 391 -15.64 -21.41 -26.82
N GLY A 392 -16.66 -20.59 -26.53
CA GLY A 392 -16.99 -19.43 -27.36
C GLY A 392 -16.10 -18.25 -26.98
N VAL A 393 -15.41 -17.66 -27.95
CA VAL A 393 -14.46 -16.57 -27.71
C VAL A 393 -14.83 -15.35 -28.53
N SER A 394 -14.77 -14.16 -27.91
CA SER A 394 -14.82 -12.88 -28.63
C SER A 394 -13.48 -12.18 -28.44
N ILE A 395 -12.80 -11.81 -29.53
CA ILE A 395 -11.51 -11.11 -29.48
C ILE A 395 -11.70 -9.70 -30.05
N ARG A 396 -11.33 -8.70 -29.26
CA ARG A 396 -11.38 -7.29 -29.62
C ARG A 396 -10.01 -6.67 -29.45
N LEU A 397 -9.63 -5.84 -30.41
CA LEU A 397 -8.50 -4.94 -30.33
C LEU A 397 -9.05 -3.53 -30.31
N ALA A 398 -8.63 -2.72 -29.36
CA ALA A 398 -8.95 -1.31 -29.29
C ALA A 398 -7.67 -0.49 -29.08
N VAL A 399 -7.62 0.70 -29.68
CA VAL A 399 -6.51 1.65 -29.55
C VAL A 399 -7.09 3.04 -29.44
N SER A 400 -6.53 3.87 -28.57
CA SER A 400 -6.82 5.28 -28.46
C SER A 400 -5.51 6.06 -28.45
N SER A 401 -5.42 7.10 -29.29
CA SER A 401 -4.29 8.02 -29.28
C SER A 401 -4.77 9.41 -29.70
N SER A 402 -4.07 10.45 -29.25
CA SER A 402 -4.27 11.81 -29.73
C SER A 402 -3.94 11.97 -31.23
N ASP A 403 -3.12 11.07 -31.81
CA ASP A 403 -2.81 11.02 -33.24
C ASP A 403 -3.52 9.86 -33.95
N THR A 404 -4.41 10.20 -34.88
CA THR A 404 -5.15 9.23 -35.71
C THR A 404 -4.24 8.29 -36.50
N ARG A 405 -3.13 8.78 -37.08
CA ARG A 405 -2.22 7.93 -37.87
C ARG A 405 -1.52 6.90 -37.00
N LYS A 406 -1.15 7.31 -35.78
CA LYS A 406 -0.52 6.44 -34.80
C LYS A 406 -1.51 5.40 -34.28
N ALA A 407 -2.75 5.79 -34.00
CA ALA A 407 -3.82 4.85 -33.67
C ALA A 407 -4.03 3.78 -34.77
N GLU A 408 -4.05 4.18 -36.05
CA GLU A 408 -4.18 3.26 -37.19
C GLU A 408 -2.97 2.32 -37.33
N GLN A 409 -1.76 2.84 -37.09
CA GLN A 409 -0.53 2.06 -37.14
C GLN A 409 -0.50 1.01 -36.02
N VAL A 410 -0.71 1.42 -34.76
CA VAL A 410 -0.70 0.51 -33.61
C VAL A 410 -1.78 -0.55 -33.75
N LEU A 411 -3.00 -0.18 -34.18
CA LEU A 411 -4.06 -1.15 -34.44
C LEU A 411 -3.65 -2.15 -35.54
N GLY A 412 -3.01 -1.68 -36.62
CA GLY A 412 -2.50 -2.55 -37.69
C GLY A 412 -1.39 -3.50 -37.23
N GLU A 413 -0.50 -3.05 -36.35
CA GLU A 413 0.55 -3.89 -35.76
C GLU A 413 -0.04 -4.97 -34.83
N LEU A 414 -1.04 -4.61 -34.03
CA LEU A 414 -1.80 -5.56 -33.20
C LEU A 414 -2.55 -6.59 -34.06
N GLU A 415 -3.21 -6.17 -35.13
CA GLU A 415 -3.86 -7.06 -36.11
C GLU A 415 -2.84 -8.04 -36.73
N ALA A 416 -1.66 -7.54 -37.12
CA ALA A 416 -0.62 -8.33 -37.75
C ALA A 416 0.01 -9.38 -36.82
N ALA A 417 0.09 -9.10 -35.50
CA ALA A 417 0.63 -10.04 -34.50
C ALA A 417 -0.16 -11.37 -34.44
N PHE A 418 -1.43 -11.38 -34.86
CA PHE A 418 -2.25 -12.60 -34.90
C PHE A 418 -2.03 -13.46 -36.15
N ASN A 419 -1.32 -12.98 -37.16
CA ASN A 419 -1.04 -13.77 -38.38
C ASN A 419 -0.25 -15.04 -38.07
N GLN A 420 0.56 -15.03 -37.00
CA GLN A 420 1.34 -16.20 -36.56
C GLN A 420 0.47 -17.42 -36.22
N PHE A 421 -0.79 -17.22 -35.85
CA PHE A 421 -1.72 -18.31 -35.50
C PHE A 421 -2.37 -18.97 -36.72
N THR A 422 -1.98 -18.56 -37.92
CA THR A 422 -2.47 -19.14 -39.17
C THR A 422 -2.02 -20.59 -39.31
N ASN A 423 -2.98 -21.50 -39.43
CA ASN A 423 -2.73 -22.86 -39.86
C ASN A 423 -3.03 -22.96 -41.36
N THR A 424 -2.00 -23.23 -42.16
CA THR A 424 -2.10 -23.28 -43.64
C THR A 424 -3.05 -24.37 -44.15
N GLN A 425 -3.30 -25.40 -43.34
CA GLN A 425 -4.25 -26.48 -43.62
C GLN A 425 -5.58 -26.34 -42.86
N GLY A 426 -5.70 -25.30 -42.02
CA GLY A 426 -6.82 -25.07 -41.13
C GLY A 426 -7.44 -23.69 -41.35
N ASN A 427 -7.36 -22.84 -40.33
CA ASN A 427 -7.99 -21.53 -40.31
C ASN A 427 -6.98 -20.39 -40.02
N ARG A 428 -7.44 -19.14 -40.15
CA ARG A 428 -6.71 -17.93 -39.76
C ARG A 428 -7.66 -16.89 -39.18
N PHE A 429 -7.10 -15.93 -38.46
CA PHE A 429 -7.83 -14.73 -38.05
C PHE A 429 -7.96 -13.73 -39.20
N GLU A 430 -9.13 -13.10 -39.27
CA GLU A 430 -9.39 -11.91 -40.06
C GLU A 430 -10.02 -10.84 -39.17
N PHE A 431 -9.31 -9.73 -38.98
CA PHE A 431 -9.80 -8.59 -38.23
C PHE A 431 -10.64 -7.68 -39.11
N LYS A 432 -11.84 -7.35 -38.63
CA LYS A 432 -12.72 -6.37 -39.27
C LYS A 432 -12.68 -5.08 -38.47
N ARG A 433 -12.16 -4.01 -39.07
CA ARG A 433 -12.21 -2.66 -38.50
C ARG A 433 -13.66 -2.22 -38.34
N VAL A 434 -13.99 -1.74 -37.14
CA VAL A 434 -15.35 -1.34 -36.77
C VAL A 434 -15.70 -0.03 -37.46
N LYS A 435 -16.90 0.04 -38.04
CA LYS A 435 -17.41 1.26 -38.67
C LYS A 435 -17.80 2.28 -37.60
N LEU A 436 -17.71 3.57 -37.92
CA LEU A 436 -18.11 4.67 -37.04
C LEU A 436 -19.53 4.50 -36.44
N SER A 437 -20.47 3.96 -37.21
CA SER A 437 -21.86 3.73 -36.76
C SER A 437 -22.01 2.64 -35.69
N GLU A 438 -21.04 1.73 -35.58
CA GLU A 438 -21.05 0.58 -34.66
C GLU A 438 -20.02 0.77 -33.51
N MET A 439 -19.18 1.79 -33.62
CA MET A 439 -18.03 2.02 -32.75
C MET A 439 -18.45 2.28 -31.29
N GLN A 440 -19.52 3.05 -31.07
CA GLN A 440 -20.05 3.31 -29.73
C GLN A 440 -20.49 2.00 -29.04
N GLN A 441 -21.18 1.11 -29.77
CA GLN A 441 -21.61 -0.17 -29.22
C GLN A 441 -20.41 -1.07 -28.88
N VAL A 442 -19.37 -1.10 -29.73
CA VAL A 442 -18.18 -1.92 -29.48
C VAL A 442 -17.38 -1.41 -28.28
N PHE A 443 -17.24 -0.09 -28.11
CA PHE A 443 -16.58 0.46 -26.92
C PHE A 443 -17.42 0.26 -25.65
N GLU A 444 -18.75 0.36 -25.75
CA GLU A 444 -19.61 -0.01 -24.64
C GLU A 444 -19.44 -1.49 -24.27
N ASP A 445 -19.46 -2.38 -25.26
CA ASP A 445 -19.22 -3.81 -25.05
C ASP A 445 -17.83 -4.08 -24.48
N LEU A 446 -16.82 -3.28 -24.83
CA LEU A 446 -15.46 -3.37 -24.28
C LEU A 446 -15.46 -2.99 -22.79
N SER A 447 -16.00 -1.82 -22.44
CA SER A 447 -16.06 -1.31 -21.06
C SER A 447 -16.88 -2.21 -20.14
N PHE A 448 -18.05 -2.67 -20.61
CA PHE A 448 -18.89 -3.61 -19.85
C PHE A 448 -18.52 -5.08 -20.09
N ARG A 449 -17.44 -5.36 -20.83
CA ARG A 449 -16.91 -6.71 -21.03
C ARG A 449 -17.94 -7.71 -21.60
N MET A 450 -18.85 -7.21 -22.42
CA MET A 450 -19.96 -7.97 -23.01
C MET A 450 -19.47 -8.90 -24.12
N PRO A 451 -19.96 -10.15 -24.26
CA PRO A 451 -19.59 -11.01 -25.38
C PRO A 451 -20.21 -10.51 -26.70
N ALA A 452 -19.48 -10.68 -27.80
CA ALA A 452 -20.01 -10.32 -29.12
C ALA A 452 -21.16 -11.25 -29.54
N LEU A 453 -21.99 -10.77 -30.48
CA LEU A 453 -23.08 -11.55 -31.08
C LEU A 453 -22.56 -12.81 -31.80
N VAL A 454 -21.43 -12.68 -32.50
CA VAL A 454 -20.76 -13.80 -33.17
C VAL A 454 -19.55 -14.21 -32.34
N ARG A 455 -19.51 -15.49 -31.93
CA ARG A 455 -18.48 -16.06 -31.06
C ARG A 455 -17.65 -17.06 -31.84
N LEU A 456 -16.33 -16.98 -31.69
CA LEU A 456 -15.36 -17.87 -32.32
C LEU A 456 -15.25 -19.14 -31.46
N PRO A 457 -15.61 -20.33 -31.99
CA PRO A 457 -15.42 -21.56 -31.25
C PRO A 457 -13.95 -21.95 -31.31
N LEU A 458 -13.23 -21.73 -30.20
CA LEU A 458 -11.81 -22.05 -30.06
C LEU A 458 -11.64 -23.20 -29.06
N SER A 459 -10.80 -24.16 -29.40
CA SER A 459 -10.35 -25.20 -28.46
C SER A 459 -9.48 -24.57 -27.38
N LEU A 460 -9.40 -25.20 -26.20
CA LEU A 460 -8.54 -24.70 -25.13
C LEU A 460 -7.09 -24.57 -25.57
N ARG A 461 -6.59 -25.48 -26.43
CA ARG A 461 -5.25 -25.37 -27.00
C ARG A 461 -5.05 -24.10 -27.83
N GLU A 462 -5.96 -23.81 -28.75
CA GLU A 462 -5.88 -22.58 -29.55
C GLU A 462 -5.95 -21.34 -28.66
N LEU A 463 -6.87 -21.33 -27.69
CA LEU A 463 -7.00 -20.21 -26.74
C LEU A 463 -5.72 -20.01 -25.90
N THR A 464 -5.15 -21.10 -25.39
CA THR A 464 -3.91 -21.07 -24.60
C THR A 464 -2.71 -20.59 -25.43
N THR A 465 -2.73 -20.85 -26.74
CA THR A 465 -1.67 -20.39 -27.64
C THR A 465 -1.75 -18.89 -27.90
N ILE A 466 -2.97 -18.34 -27.90
CA ILE A 466 -3.22 -16.91 -28.11
C ILE A 466 -2.96 -16.11 -26.85
N TYR A 467 -3.31 -16.66 -25.69
CA TYR A 467 -3.20 -15.97 -24.41
C TYR A 467 -2.85 -16.93 -23.27
N HIS A 468 -1.71 -16.68 -22.63
CA HIS A 468 -1.22 -17.41 -21.46
C HIS A 468 -0.41 -16.48 -20.56
N PHE A 469 -0.22 -16.85 -19.29
CA PHE A 469 0.68 -16.12 -18.40
C PHE A 469 2.11 -16.69 -18.50
N PRO A 470 3.13 -15.85 -18.74
CA PRO A 470 4.53 -16.26 -18.76
C PRO A 470 5.00 -16.65 -17.34
N PRO A 471 5.48 -17.89 -17.12
CA PRO A 471 5.76 -18.42 -15.78
C PRO A 471 7.07 -17.95 -15.13
N SER A 472 7.92 -17.21 -15.85
CA SER A 472 9.17 -16.66 -15.33
C SER A 472 9.25 -15.14 -15.49
N GLY A 473 8.10 -14.48 -15.70
CA GLY A 473 8.08 -13.17 -16.35
C GLY A 473 8.64 -13.27 -17.78
N ILE A 474 8.49 -12.23 -18.58
CA ILE A 474 9.08 -12.20 -19.92
C ILE A 474 10.40 -11.43 -19.82
N LEU A 475 11.54 -12.15 -19.80
CA LEU A 475 12.87 -11.53 -19.93
C LEU A 475 12.97 -10.62 -21.17
N SER A 476 12.18 -10.91 -22.21
CA SER A 476 12.11 -10.19 -23.49
C SER A 476 11.09 -9.03 -23.56
N SER A 477 10.35 -8.71 -22.50
CA SER A 477 9.34 -7.62 -22.53
C SER A 477 9.48 -6.71 -21.30
N PRO A 478 10.45 -5.78 -21.30
CA PRO A 478 10.66 -4.81 -20.20
C PRO A 478 9.48 -3.86 -19.98
N HIS A 479 8.54 -3.77 -20.92
CA HIS A 479 7.34 -2.94 -20.83
C HIS A 479 6.18 -3.60 -20.06
N LEU A 480 6.30 -4.89 -19.68
CA LEU A 480 5.30 -5.59 -18.89
C LEU A 480 5.46 -5.23 -17.41
N LYS A 481 4.37 -4.82 -16.74
CA LYS A 481 4.36 -4.59 -15.30
C LYS A 481 4.67 -5.90 -14.56
N GLN A 482 5.74 -5.87 -13.76
CA GLN A 482 6.15 -7.00 -12.92
C GLN A 482 5.89 -6.68 -11.45
N ALA A 483 5.61 -7.73 -10.67
CA ALA A 483 5.61 -7.60 -9.22
C ALA A 483 7.01 -7.15 -8.78
N ARG A 484 7.10 -5.93 -8.25
CA ARG A 484 8.39 -5.28 -7.95
C ARG A 484 9.10 -5.90 -6.74
N PHE A 485 8.35 -6.56 -5.86
CA PHE A 485 8.85 -7.15 -4.63
C PHE A 485 7.93 -8.28 -4.16
N THR A 486 8.48 -9.23 -3.41
CA THR A 486 7.79 -10.43 -2.92
C THR A 486 6.89 -10.08 -1.73
N HIS A 487 5.67 -10.61 -1.72
CA HIS A 487 4.79 -10.63 -0.55
C HIS A 487 4.77 -12.02 0.08
N ALA A 488 4.76 -12.08 1.41
CA ALA A 488 4.70 -13.31 2.17
C ALA A 488 3.69 -13.20 3.32
N PRO A 489 2.95 -14.29 3.63
CA PRO A 489 1.92 -14.25 4.65
C PRO A 489 2.50 -14.12 6.05
N ALA A 490 1.85 -13.32 6.88
CA ALA A 490 2.07 -13.32 8.32
C ALA A 490 1.82 -14.73 8.91
N PRO A 491 2.73 -15.28 9.73
CA PRO A 491 2.54 -16.57 10.39
C PRO A 491 1.29 -16.60 11.28
N LEU A 492 0.55 -17.71 11.24
CA LEU A 492 -0.67 -17.86 12.05
C LEU A 492 -0.41 -17.88 13.56
N ALA A 493 0.82 -18.18 13.98
CA ALA A 493 1.24 -18.24 15.38
C ALA A 493 1.62 -16.87 15.97
N LEU A 494 1.41 -15.78 15.23
CA LEU A 494 1.63 -14.44 15.76
C LEU A 494 0.64 -14.11 16.88
N PRO A 495 1.08 -13.32 17.87
CA PRO A 495 0.19 -12.91 18.95
C PRO A 495 -0.95 -12.05 18.42
N GLN A 496 -2.12 -12.16 19.06
CA GLN A 496 -3.33 -11.40 18.71
C GLN A 496 -3.44 -10.07 19.48
N THR A 497 -2.55 -9.86 20.46
CA THR A 497 -2.52 -8.69 21.34
C THR A 497 -1.08 -8.24 21.56
N GLY A 498 -0.91 -6.98 21.96
CA GLY A 498 0.40 -6.35 22.16
C GLY A 498 0.49 -5.04 21.41
N SER A 499 1.72 -4.63 21.09
CA SER A 499 1.97 -3.43 20.26
C SER A 499 1.77 -3.78 18.80
N LEU A 500 0.86 -3.09 18.11
CA LEU A 500 0.62 -3.24 16.68
C LEU A 500 1.81 -2.66 15.91
N LEU A 501 2.51 -3.53 15.19
CA LEU A 501 3.61 -3.14 14.30
C LEU A 501 3.12 -2.75 12.91
N GLY A 502 2.09 -3.44 12.42
CA GLY A 502 1.62 -3.27 11.05
C GLY A 502 0.50 -4.21 10.66
N ILE A 503 0.15 -4.17 9.37
CA ILE A 503 -0.87 -4.99 8.75
C ILE A 503 -0.20 -5.72 7.58
N ASN A 504 -0.17 -7.05 7.64
CA ASN A 504 0.18 -7.87 6.49
C ASN A 504 -1.08 -8.03 5.64
N THR A 505 -0.99 -7.71 4.34
CA THR A 505 -2.06 -7.95 3.38
C THR A 505 -1.57 -8.98 2.40
N TYR A 506 -2.05 -10.21 2.51
CA TYR A 506 -1.62 -11.30 1.64
C TYR A 506 -2.84 -11.99 1.03
N ARG A 507 -2.91 -12.01 -0.30
CA ARG A 507 -4.02 -12.62 -1.06
C ARG A 507 -5.41 -12.12 -0.61
N GLY A 508 -5.53 -10.79 -0.44
CA GLY A 508 -6.76 -10.14 -0.01
C GLY A 508 -7.15 -10.35 1.47
N GLN A 509 -6.35 -11.10 2.23
CA GLN A 509 -6.55 -11.26 3.68
C GLN A 509 -5.64 -10.30 4.44
N GLU A 510 -6.25 -9.47 5.28
CA GLU A 510 -5.51 -8.62 6.23
C GLU A 510 -5.28 -9.34 7.55
N THR A 511 -4.02 -9.34 8.00
CA THR A 511 -3.61 -9.87 9.30
C THR A 511 -2.87 -8.78 10.07
N ARG A 512 -3.40 -8.41 11.24
CA ARG A 512 -2.74 -7.45 12.13
C ARG A 512 -1.55 -8.11 12.83
N VAL A 513 -0.41 -7.45 12.78
CA VAL A 513 0.88 -7.95 13.26
C VAL A 513 1.17 -7.30 14.60
N TYR A 514 1.06 -8.08 15.68
CA TYR A 514 1.37 -7.61 17.02
C TYR A 514 2.72 -8.13 17.51
N LEU A 515 3.33 -7.39 18.42
CA LEU A 515 4.50 -7.82 19.18
C LEU A 515 4.18 -7.85 20.67
N SER A 516 4.40 -9.01 21.30
CA SER A 516 4.11 -9.22 22.71
C SER A 516 5.06 -8.40 23.60
N PRO A 517 4.64 -7.97 24.80
CA PRO A 517 5.53 -7.26 25.73
C PRO A 517 6.82 -8.04 26.05
N GLU A 518 6.74 -9.37 26.12
CA GLU A 518 7.91 -10.22 26.41
C GLU A 518 8.88 -10.27 25.22
N ASP A 519 8.38 -10.39 24.00
CA ASP A 519 9.22 -10.39 22.80
C ASP A 519 9.82 -9.01 22.53
N ARG A 520 9.14 -7.92 22.91
CA ARG A 520 9.67 -6.53 22.86
C ARG A 520 10.91 -6.33 23.74
N LEU A 521 11.02 -7.06 24.85
CA LEU A 521 12.21 -7.01 25.72
C LEU A 521 13.45 -7.63 25.06
N ARG A 522 13.30 -8.27 23.90
CA ARG A 522 14.42 -8.73 23.06
C ARG A 522 14.80 -7.72 21.98
N HIS A 523 14.41 -6.46 22.19
CA HIS A 523 14.74 -5.32 21.34
C HIS A 523 14.12 -5.38 19.94
N LEU A 524 14.07 -4.24 19.27
CA LEU A 524 13.61 -4.07 17.90
C LEU A 524 14.67 -3.28 17.12
N TYR A 525 15.09 -3.85 16.00
CA TYR A 525 16.01 -3.21 15.07
C TYR A 525 15.25 -2.76 13.83
N VAL A 526 15.39 -1.48 13.47
CA VAL A 526 14.72 -0.86 12.32
C VAL A 526 15.77 -0.25 11.39
N ILE A 527 15.70 -0.54 10.09
CA ILE A 527 16.61 0.03 9.10
C ILE A 527 15.87 0.41 7.82
N GLY A 528 16.37 1.42 7.11
CA GLY A 528 15.86 1.84 5.81
C GLY A 528 16.27 3.27 5.46
N GLN A 529 16.23 3.62 4.18
CA GLN A 529 16.55 4.96 3.71
C GLN A 529 15.58 6.03 4.27
N THR A 530 15.92 7.30 4.13
CA THR A 530 15.06 8.43 4.53
C THR A 530 13.70 8.39 3.81
N GLY A 531 12.62 8.70 4.52
CA GLY A 531 11.26 8.75 3.96
C GLY A 531 10.58 7.40 3.72
N THR A 532 11.22 6.28 4.08
CA THR A 532 10.67 4.92 3.85
C THR A 532 9.62 4.48 4.87
N GLY A 533 9.55 5.11 6.05
CA GLY A 533 8.52 4.81 7.07
C GLY A 533 9.03 4.44 8.47
N LYS A 534 10.36 4.40 8.70
CA LYS A 534 10.98 4.09 10.00
C LYS A 534 10.38 4.88 11.17
N THR A 535 10.42 6.21 11.07
CA THR A 535 9.96 7.10 12.13
C THR A 535 8.44 7.01 12.34
N GLY A 536 7.68 6.71 11.27
CA GLY A 536 6.25 6.41 11.39
C GLY A 536 5.97 5.15 12.22
N LEU A 537 6.75 4.08 12.03
CA LEU A 537 6.67 2.87 12.85
C LEU A 537 7.00 3.17 14.32
N LEU A 538 8.11 3.87 14.60
CA LEU A 538 8.50 4.21 15.97
C LEU A 538 7.43 5.07 16.66
N LYS A 539 6.96 6.14 16.00
CA LYS A 539 5.89 7.01 16.52
C LYS A 539 4.61 6.22 16.83
N SER A 540 4.20 5.32 15.94
CA SER A 540 3.04 4.46 16.19
C SER A 540 3.20 3.63 17.45
N MET A 541 4.37 3.03 17.66
CA MET A 541 4.64 2.24 18.87
C MET A 541 4.69 3.10 20.13
N ILE A 542 5.33 4.26 20.08
CA ILE A 542 5.40 5.22 21.21
C ILE A 542 4.00 5.68 21.62
N ILE A 543 3.16 6.06 20.65
CA ILE A 543 1.80 6.53 20.93
C ILE A 543 0.96 5.41 21.55
N GLN A 544 1.12 4.17 21.07
CA GLN A 544 0.46 3.01 21.67
C GLN A 544 0.90 2.80 23.12
N ASP A 545 2.21 2.89 23.41
CA ASP A 545 2.73 2.76 24.78
C ASP A 545 2.15 3.83 25.71
N ILE A 546 2.15 5.08 25.27
CA ILE A 546 1.61 6.21 26.05
C ILE A 546 0.12 5.98 26.36
N LYS A 547 -0.67 5.58 25.35
CA LYS A 547 -2.11 5.27 25.51
C LYS A 547 -2.37 4.06 26.40
N ASN A 548 -1.47 3.09 26.40
CA ASN A 548 -1.55 1.91 27.26
C ASN A 548 -1.08 2.16 28.70
N GLY A 549 -0.69 3.39 29.05
CA GLY A 549 -0.19 3.69 30.40
C GLY A 549 1.26 3.26 30.64
N GLU A 550 2.01 2.96 29.58
CA GLU A 550 3.41 2.55 29.69
C GLU A 550 4.37 3.74 29.74
N GLY A 551 5.57 3.48 30.25
CA GLY A 551 6.67 4.44 30.30
C GLY A 551 7.60 4.27 29.11
N CYS A 552 7.99 5.39 28.50
CA CYS A 552 8.87 5.38 27.35
C CYS A 552 9.84 6.56 27.35
N CYS A 553 10.97 6.38 26.67
CA CYS A 553 11.88 7.45 26.30
C CYS A 553 11.98 7.49 24.78
N PHE A 554 11.87 8.68 24.18
CA PHE A 554 12.14 8.88 22.75
C PHE A 554 13.23 9.93 22.55
N ILE A 555 14.30 9.54 21.87
CA ILE A 555 15.41 10.42 21.49
C ILE A 555 15.28 10.76 20.02
N ASP A 556 15.01 12.02 19.73
CA ASP A 556 14.85 12.57 18.38
C ASP A 556 15.94 13.63 18.12
N PRO A 557 16.87 13.40 17.17
CA PRO A 557 17.89 14.36 16.81
C PRO A 557 17.37 15.56 16.00
N HIS A 558 16.19 15.48 15.38
CA HIS A 558 15.62 16.54 14.55
C HIS A 558 14.60 17.38 15.32
N GLY A 559 13.82 16.74 16.19
CA GLY A 559 12.88 17.37 17.12
C GLY A 559 11.46 17.52 16.59
N SER A 560 11.24 17.32 15.28
CA SER A 560 9.91 17.42 14.66
C SER A 560 8.99 16.27 15.04
N ASP A 561 9.54 15.07 15.25
CA ASP A 561 8.75 13.86 15.43
C ASP A 561 8.16 13.75 16.85
N ILE A 562 8.80 14.40 17.81
CA ILE A 562 8.28 14.53 19.18
C ILE A 562 6.97 15.32 19.22
N LEU A 563 6.76 16.29 18.33
CA LEU A 563 5.54 17.11 18.32
C LEU A 563 4.30 16.27 18.04
N ASP A 564 4.40 15.32 17.10
CA ASP A 564 3.33 14.37 16.81
C ASP A 564 3.01 13.47 18.02
N VAL A 565 4.04 13.07 18.77
CA VAL A 565 3.88 12.27 20.00
C VAL A 565 3.20 13.09 21.09
N LEU A 566 3.62 14.35 21.30
CA LEU A 566 2.99 15.28 22.25
C LEU A 566 1.51 15.51 21.92
N ALA A 567 1.18 15.67 20.64
CA ALA A 567 -0.20 15.80 20.18
C ALA A 567 -1.06 14.55 20.48
N ALA A 568 -0.45 13.38 20.70
CA ALA A 568 -1.16 12.14 20.98
C ALA A 568 -1.19 11.75 22.47
N VAL A 569 -0.57 12.53 23.36
CA VAL A 569 -0.60 12.29 24.82
C VAL A 569 -2.02 12.49 25.34
N PRO A 570 -2.60 11.53 26.09
CA PRO A 570 -3.93 11.69 26.65
C PRO A 570 -3.90 12.58 27.92
N PRO A 571 -4.99 13.33 28.22
CA PRO A 571 -5.03 14.29 29.33
C PRO A 571 -4.60 13.74 30.70
N GLU A 572 -4.94 12.50 31.01
CA GLU A 572 -4.59 11.84 32.27
C GLU A 572 -3.09 11.60 32.45
N ARG A 573 -2.29 11.70 31.37
CA ARG A 573 -0.82 11.52 31.38
C ARG A 573 -0.04 12.83 31.24
N TYR A 574 -0.69 14.00 31.22
CA TYR A 574 0.01 15.28 31.03
C TYR A 574 1.11 15.54 32.07
N GLN A 575 0.89 15.15 33.33
CA GLN A 575 1.86 15.28 34.42
C GLN A 575 3.01 14.26 34.35
N ASP A 576 2.94 13.30 33.43
CA ASP A 576 3.99 12.32 33.20
C ASP A 576 4.99 12.74 32.12
N VAL A 577 4.72 13.85 31.42
CA VAL A 577 5.54 14.34 30.30
C VAL A 577 6.75 15.12 30.80
N ILE A 578 7.93 14.62 30.42
CA ILE A 578 9.22 15.29 30.57
C ILE A 578 9.72 15.61 29.16
N TYR A 579 9.55 16.85 28.72
CA TYR A 579 10.05 17.33 27.43
C TYR A 579 11.36 18.08 27.65
N PHE A 580 12.46 17.43 27.30
CA PHE A 580 13.82 17.98 27.44
C PHE A 580 14.27 18.56 26.09
N ASP A 581 14.28 19.89 26.01
CA ASP A 581 14.81 20.65 24.87
C ASP A 581 16.00 21.52 25.33
N PRO A 582 17.24 21.10 25.07
CA PRO A 582 18.45 21.86 25.42
C PRO A 582 18.58 23.21 24.70
N ALA A 583 17.85 23.40 23.59
CA ALA A 583 17.88 24.65 22.85
C ALA A 583 16.95 25.72 23.47
N ASP A 584 16.07 25.34 24.40
CA ASP A 584 15.33 26.29 25.23
C ASP A 584 16.20 26.79 26.38
N LEU A 585 16.76 27.98 26.19
CA LEU A 585 17.60 28.64 27.18
C LEU A 585 16.80 29.35 28.27
N SER A 586 15.48 29.49 28.14
CA SER A 586 14.68 30.26 29.11
C SER A 586 14.61 29.54 30.46
N ARG A 587 14.45 28.22 30.42
CA ARG A 587 14.36 27.35 31.59
C ARG A 587 15.22 26.10 31.42
N PRO A 588 16.56 26.23 31.46
CA PRO A 588 17.45 25.09 31.25
C PRO A 588 17.18 23.97 32.26
N PHE A 589 17.09 22.77 31.73
CA PHE A 589 17.04 21.55 32.52
C PHE A 589 18.46 21.19 32.99
N SER A 590 18.56 20.60 34.17
CA SER A 590 19.82 20.09 34.69
C SER A 590 19.98 18.61 34.36
N LEU A 591 21.16 18.23 33.86
CA LEU A 591 21.54 16.85 33.61
C LEU A 591 22.96 16.61 34.12
N ASN A 592 23.09 16.34 35.43
CA ASN A 592 24.39 16.10 36.04
C ASN A 592 24.84 14.65 35.84
N PHE A 593 25.81 14.45 34.95
CA PHE A 593 26.34 13.10 34.72
C PHE A 593 27.07 12.52 35.94
N LEU A 594 27.70 13.36 36.78
CA LEU A 594 28.43 12.92 37.97
C LEU A 594 27.53 12.63 39.17
N GLU A 595 26.22 12.86 39.06
CA GLU A 595 25.27 12.53 40.12
C GLU A 595 25.11 11.01 40.28
N TYR A 596 25.18 10.53 41.52
CA TYR A 596 25.06 9.13 41.88
C TYR A 596 24.38 8.98 43.25
N ASP A 597 23.90 7.76 43.56
CA ASP A 597 23.32 7.47 44.87
C ASP A 597 24.43 7.32 45.93
N LEU A 598 24.41 8.18 46.95
CA LEU A 598 25.38 8.16 48.05
C LEU A 598 25.37 6.85 48.85
N ALA A 599 24.25 6.12 48.84
CA ALA A 599 24.18 4.78 49.45
C ALA A 599 24.89 3.70 48.61
N ARG A 600 25.26 4.02 47.36
CA ARG A 600 25.86 3.11 46.37
C ARG A 600 27.12 3.74 45.73
N PRO A 601 28.17 4.03 46.51
CA PRO A 601 29.37 4.72 46.04
C PRO A 601 30.14 3.96 44.94
N GLU A 602 29.88 2.67 44.76
CA GLU A 602 30.43 1.87 43.66
C GLU A 602 29.98 2.33 42.27
N GLN A 603 28.86 3.08 42.16
CA GLN A 603 28.39 3.68 40.90
C GLN A 603 29.41 4.64 40.28
N LYS A 604 30.30 5.23 41.09
CA LYS A 604 31.35 6.14 40.63
C LYS A 604 32.23 5.52 39.56
N THR A 605 32.61 4.25 39.71
CA THR A 605 33.44 3.53 38.74
C THR A 605 32.77 3.44 37.37
N PHE A 606 31.46 3.15 37.35
CA PHE A 606 30.68 3.07 36.12
C PHE A 606 30.58 4.44 35.45
N ILE A 607 30.26 5.49 36.22
CA ILE A 607 30.18 6.88 35.72
C ILE A 607 31.52 7.31 35.11
N VAL A 608 32.64 7.05 35.78
CA VAL A 608 33.98 7.40 35.26
C VAL A 608 34.28 6.66 33.95
N ASN A 609 33.96 5.37 33.88
CA ASN A 609 34.16 4.57 32.66
C ASN A 609 33.30 5.07 31.49
N GLU A 610 32.00 5.25 31.71
CA GLU A 610 31.10 5.73 30.67
C GLU A 610 31.47 7.14 30.22
N LEU A 611 31.77 8.06 31.14
CA LEU A 611 32.17 9.42 30.75
C LEU A 611 33.43 9.39 29.89
N LEU A 612 34.41 8.54 30.23
CA LEU A 612 35.60 8.37 29.38
C LEU A 612 35.24 7.83 27.99
N MET A 613 34.31 6.87 27.90
CA MET A 613 33.84 6.32 26.62
C MET A 613 33.09 7.35 25.79
N ILE A 614 32.27 8.19 26.41
CA ILE A 614 31.59 9.32 25.76
C ILE A 614 32.64 10.28 25.18
N PHE A 615 33.65 10.65 25.97
CA PHE A 615 34.74 11.51 25.49
C PHE A 615 35.53 10.85 24.35
N ARG A 616 35.83 9.55 24.43
CA ARG A 616 36.45 8.80 23.31
C ARG A 616 35.59 8.85 22.06
N ARG A 617 34.27 8.71 22.17
CA ARG A 617 33.36 8.80 21.02
C ARG A 617 33.32 10.21 20.42
N LEU A 618 33.41 11.27 21.23
CA LEU A 618 33.35 12.65 20.77
C LEU A 618 34.68 13.21 20.21
N TYR A 619 35.82 12.65 20.62
CA TYR A 619 37.16 13.16 20.29
C TYR A 619 38.11 12.11 19.69
N GLY A 620 37.64 10.88 19.47
CA GLY A 620 38.46 9.71 19.12
C GLY A 620 39.10 9.76 17.73
N ASP A 621 38.60 10.62 16.85
CA ASP A 621 39.15 10.81 15.49
C ASP A 621 40.56 11.41 15.49
N VAL A 622 41.07 11.85 16.65
CA VAL A 622 42.46 12.23 16.86
C VAL A 622 43.09 11.26 17.88
N PRO A 623 43.66 10.12 17.43
CA PRO A 623 44.20 9.07 18.31
C PRO A 623 45.28 9.58 19.27
N GLU A 624 46.10 10.53 18.81
CA GLU A 624 47.13 11.19 19.60
C GLU A 624 46.54 11.98 20.78
N SER A 625 45.23 12.29 20.74
CA SER A 625 44.52 13.11 21.72
C SER A 625 43.88 12.32 22.87
N MET A 626 43.93 10.98 22.86
CA MET A 626 43.28 10.08 23.84
C MET A 626 44.20 8.96 24.35
N GLY A 627 45.51 9.22 24.44
CA GLY A 627 46.49 8.23 24.91
C GLY A 627 46.39 7.84 26.39
N PRO A 628 47.21 6.88 26.87
CA PRO A 628 47.15 6.35 28.24
C PRO A 628 47.27 7.42 29.35
N ALA A 629 48.03 8.48 29.10
CA ALA A 629 48.15 9.60 30.03
C ALA A 629 46.83 10.37 30.17
N PHE A 630 46.13 10.66 29.06
CA PHE A 630 44.81 11.29 29.11
C PHE A 630 43.87 10.49 30.01
N GLU A 631 43.78 9.18 29.79
CA GLU A 631 42.90 8.30 30.55
C GLU A 631 43.24 8.28 32.03
N GLN A 632 44.53 8.19 32.37
CA GLN A 632 44.97 8.15 33.76
C GLN A 632 44.62 9.44 34.50
N TYR A 633 44.91 10.61 33.91
CA TYR A 633 44.60 11.90 34.52
C TYR A 633 43.09 12.16 34.56
N PHE A 634 42.36 11.88 33.47
CA PHE A 634 40.91 12.04 33.40
C PHE A 634 40.19 11.20 34.46
N ARG A 635 40.56 9.91 34.60
CA ARG A 635 39.96 9.00 35.58
C ARG A 635 40.20 9.49 37.00
N ASN A 636 41.44 9.85 37.34
CA ASN A 636 41.77 10.30 38.68
C ASN A 636 41.19 11.68 39.01
N ALA A 637 41.08 12.59 38.04
CA ALA A 637 40.42 13.88 38.22
C ALA A 637 38.91 13.70 38.43
N THR A 638 38.26 12.92 37.58
CA THR A 638 36.82 12.64 37.70
C THR A 638 36.51 11.95 39.03
N MET A 639 37.31 10.94 39.41
CA MET A 639 37.12 10.26 40.69
C MET A 639 37.31 11.21 41.88
N LEU A 640 38.38 12.03 41.87
CA LEU A 640 38.63 13.00 42.94
C LEU A 640 37.49 14.03 43.10
N VAL A 641 36.90 14.51 42.00
CA VAL A 641 35.73 15.40 42.03
C VAL A 641 34.56 14.77 42.79
N MET A 642 34.37 13.45 42.65
CA MET A 642 33.29 12.67 43.26
C MET A 642 33.61 12.14 44.68
N GLU A 643 34.85 12.30 45.17
CA GLU A 643 35.23 11.88 46.52
C GLU A 643 34.80 12.86 47.62
N ASP A 644 34.41 14.10 47.26
CA ASP A 644 33.77 15.04 48.18
C ASP A 644 32.36 15.43 47.67
N PRO A 645 31.33 14.60 47.94
CA PRO A 645 29.96 14.88 47.52
C PRO A 645 29.37 16.11 48.23
N SER A 646 29.87 16.44 49.43
CA SER A 646 29.35 17.57 50.23
C SER A 646 29.57 18.92 49.58
N SER A 647 30.63 19.07 48.77
CA SER A 647 30.87 20.27 47.96
C SER A 647 30.23 20.20 46.57
N GLY A 648 29.51 19.13 46.26
CA GLY A 648 28.93 18.85 44.96
C GLY A 648 29.96 18.49 43.89
N SER A 649 29.47 17.94 42.78
CA SER A 649 30.28 17.43 41.67
C SER A 649 29.57 17.69 40.34
N THR A 650 30.26 18.35 39.41
CA THR A 650 29.78 18.60 38.04
C THR A 650 30.90 18.27 37.05
N ILE A 651 30.58 18.02 35.78
CA ILE A 651 31.60 17.77 34.74
C ILE A 651 32.60 18.93 34.66
N LEU A 652 32.10 20.14 34.89
CA LEU A 652 32.84 21.39 34.96
C LEU A 652 33.96 21.39 36.03
N ASP A 653 33.77 20.67 37.14
CA ASP A 653 34.76 20.58 38.21
C ASP A 653 35.96 19.68 37.84
N ILE A 654 35.84 18.82 36.84
CA ILE A 654 36.92 17.92 36.40
C ILE A 654 38.09 18.74 35.85
N ALA A 655 37.78 19.70 34.97
CA ALA A 655 38.77 20.65 34.45
C ALA A 655 39.35 21.52 35.58
N ARG A 656 38.52 21.93 36.56
CA ARG A 656 38.96 22.75 37.70
C ARG A 656 39.96 22.02 38.61
N VAL A 657 39.78 20.73 38.88
CA VAL A 657 40.75 19.92 39.66
C VAL A 657 42.12 19.84 38.98
N LEU A 658 42.14 19.83 37.64
CA LEU A 658 43.36 19.80 36.86
C LEU A 658 44.08 21.16 36.87
N SER A 659 43.34 22.26 36.70
CA SER A 659 43.91 23.60 36.54
C SER A 659 44.11 24.41 37.83
N ASN A 660 43.30 24.17 38.87
CA ASN A 660 43.35 24.93 40.13
C ASN A 660 43.88 24.07 41.28
N SER A 661 45.09 24.40 41.75
CA SER A 661 45.79 23.66 42.81
C SER A 661 45.13 23.78 44.18
N GLU A 662 44.53 24.93 44.52
CA GLU A 662 43.81 25.16 45.79
C GLU A 662 42.53 24.31 45.86
N PHE A 663 41.74 24.32 44.79
CA PHE A 663 40.54 23.49 44.67
C PHE A 663 40.88 22.00 44.72
N ARG A 664 41.94 21.59 44.03
CA ARG A 664 42.45 20.21 44.10
C ARG A 664 42.86 19.82 45.51
N ALA A 665 43.59 20.68 46.22
CA ALA A 665 43.99 20.43 47.60
C ALA A 665 42.77 20.31 48.53
N ALA A 666 41.75 21.15 48.35
CA ALA A 666 40.50 21.09 49.10
C ALA A 666 39.74 19.77 48.88
N LYS A 667 39.65 19.28 47.64
CA LYS A 667 39.05 17.96 47.32
C LYS A 667 39.89 16.81 47.89
N LEU A 668 41.21 16.86 47.77
CA LEU A 668 42.13 15.84 48.32
C LEU A 668 42.04 15.72 49.84
N ALA A 669 41.89 16.84 50.55
CA ALA A 669 41.78 16.85 52.01
C ALA A 669 40.58 16.03 52.54
N LYS A 670 39.57 15.80 51.70
CA LYS A 670 38.37 15.00 52.03
C LYS A 670 38.31 13.66 51.30
N SER A 671 39.28 13.37 50.43
CA SER A 671 39.30 12.15 49.64
C SER A 671 39.75 10.94 50.47
N MET A 672 38.94 9.90 50.48
CA MET A 672 39.20 8.67 51.23
C MET A 672 39.79 7.56 50.35
N ASN A 673 39.89 7.77 49.04
CA ASN A 673 40.40 6.78 48.10
C ASN A 673 41.94 6.78 48.06
N PRO A 674 42.61 5.72 48.55
CA PRO A 674 44.07 5.69 48.66
C PRO A 674 44.76 5.71 47.30
N VAL A 675 44.15 5.16 46.25
CA VAL A 675 44.73 5.11 44.90
C VAL A 675 44.70 6.49 44.25
N VAL A 676 43.57 7.20 44.37
CA VAL A 676 43.44 8.59 43.88
C VAL A 676 44.38 9.50 44.66
N ASN A 677 44.45 9.36 45.98
CA ASN A 677 45.35 10.14 46.82
C ASN A 677 46.81 9.91 46.42
N GLN A 678 47.24 8.65 46.26
CA GLN A 678 48.59 8.31 45.83
C GLN A 678 48.90 8.88 44.44
N PHE A 679 47.96 8.81 43.48
CA PHE A 679 48.17 9.40 42.16
C PHE A 679 48.49 10.89 42.27
N TRP A 680 47.69 11.65 43.03
CA TRP A 680 47.87 13.09 43.14
C TRP A 680 49.07 13.51 44.00
N THR A 681 49.45 12.73 45.02
CA THR A 681 50.56 13.08 45.93
C THR A 681 51.91 12.53 45.48
N GLU A 682 51.94 11.42 44.74
CA GLU A 682 53.18 10.72 44.37
C GLU A 682 53.41 10.62 42.86
N ILE A 683 52.38 10.48 42.03
CA ILE A 683 52.56 10.22 40.59
C ILE A 683 52.52 11.53 39.80
N ALA A 684 51.42 12.28 39.93
CA ALA A 684 51.19 13.54 39.23
C ALA A 684 52.23 14.62 39.60
N THR A 685 52.73 14.59 40.84
CA THR A 685 53.71 15.55 41.37
C THR A 685 55.16 15.10 41.26
N LYS A 686 55.50 13.80 41.31
CA LYS A 686 56.90 13.33 41.17
C LYS A 686 57.33 13.05 39.72
N ALA A 687 56.42 12.97 38.76
CA ALA A 687 56.74 12.79 37.33
C ALA A 687 57.39 14.03 36.66
N GLY A 688 58.00 14.94 37.42
CA GLY A 688 58.64 16.17 36.94
C GLY A 688 58.27 17.45 37.70
N GLY A 689 57.48 17.38 38.78
CA GLY A 689 56.95 18.55 39.50
C GLY A 689 55.70 19.15 38.84
N ASP A 690 55.28 20.34 39.27
CA ASP A 690 54.17 21.10 38.67
C ASP A 690 54.36 21.31 37.15
N ALA A 691 55.60 21.35 36.66
CA ALA A 691 55.93 21.50 35.24
C ALA A 691 55.46 20.33 34.35
N ALA A 692 55.37 19.09 34.86
CA ALA A 692 54.82 17.96 34.10
C ALA A 692 53.29 18.02 34.03
N LEU A 693 52.66 18.49 35.12
CA LEU A 693 51.23 18.73 35.19
C LEU A 693 50.82 19.89 34.27
N GLU A 694 51.56 20.99 34.28
CA GLU A 694 51.34 22.17 33.43
C GLU A 694 51.36 21.85 31.93
N ASN A 695 52.11 20.82 31.51
CA ASN A 695 52.14 20.39 30.11
C ASN A 695 50.94 19.51 29.71
N ILE A 696 50.38 18.72 30.65
CA ILE A 696 49.26 17.81 30.38
C ILE A 696 47.90 18.49 30.58
N VAL A 697 47.80 19.42 31.53
CA VAL A 697 46.53 20.06 31.91
C VAL A 697 45.83 20.74 30.72
N PRO A 698 46.48 21.63 29.92
CA PRO A 698 45.84 22.30 28.79
C PRO A 698 45.28 21.32 27.75
N TYR A 699 45.96 20.20 27.57
CA TYR A 699 45.59 19.15 26.63
C TYR A 699 44.36 18.33 27.08
N ILE A 700 44.07 18.31 28.38
CA ILE A 700 42.83 17.71 28.91
C ILE A 700 41.73 18.76 28.97
N THR A 701 42.01 19.95 29.49
CA THR A 701 41.00 21.00 29.72
C THR A 701 40.40 21.53 28.43
N ASN A 702 41.15 21.58 27.33
CA ASN A 702 40.63 22.02 26.02
C ASN A 702 39.43 21.18 25.52
N LYS A 703 39.31 19.90 25.93
CA LYS A 703 38.16 19.03 25.60
C LYS A 703 36.93 19.35 26.43
N PHE A 704 37.08 20.11 27.51
CA PHE A 704 35.99 20.61 28.33
C PHE A 704 35.58 22.04 27.94
N ASP A 705 36.46 22.80 27.29
CA ASP A 705 36.19 24.18 26.85
C ASP A 705 34.95 24.26 25.95
N ASP A 706 34.78 23.30 25.05
CA ASP A 706 33.59 23.20 24.19
C ASP A 706 32.28 23.05 24.98
N PHE A 707 32.34 22.59 26.23
CA PHE A 707 31.17 22.44 27.10
C PHE A 707 31.04 23.60 28.10
N THR A 708 32.16 24.12 28.61
CA THR A 708 32.20 25.20 29.60
C THR A 708 31.90 26.56 28.95
N ALA A 709 32.36 26.80 27.72
CA ALA A 709 32.15 28.05 26.99
C ALA A 709 30.80 28.07 26.24
N ASN A 710 30.16 26.92 26.06
CA ASN A 710 28.92 26.82 25.29
C ASN A 710 27.70 27.21 26.13
N ASP A 711 27.00 28.26 25.69
CA ASP A 711 25.84 28.81 26.40
C ASP A 711 24.60 27.89 26.43
N PHE A 712 24.53 26.87 25.57
CA PHE A 712 23.49 25.83 25.62
C PHE A 712 23.84 24.71 26.59
N ILE A 713 25.09 24.24 26.58
CA ILE A 713 25.52 23.09 27.37
C ILE A 713 25.85 23.47 28.82
N ARG A 714 26.55 24.59 29.06
CA ARG A 714 26.98 25.00 30.40
C ARG A 714 25.84 25.01 31.43
N PRO A 715 24.66 25.60 31.15
CA PRO A 715 23.55 25.60 32.10
C PRO A 715 23.00 24.20 32.40
N ILE A 716 23.17 23.24 31.49
CA ILE A 716 22.62 21.88 31.64
C ILE A 716 23.54 21.00 32.49
N VAL A 717 24.84 20.99 32.19
CA VAL A 717 25.82 20.10 32.84
C VAL A 717 26.55 20.74 34.03
N GLY A 718 26.41 22.06 34.20
CA GLY A 718 27.05 22.83 35.28
C GLY A 718 26.25 22.88 36.59
N GLN A 719 25.06 22.31 36.61
CA GLN A 719 24.21 22.23 37.79
C GLN A 719 24.52 20.95 38.59
N GLN A 720 24.43 21.02 39.93
CA GLN A 720 24.79 19.90 40.82
C GLN A 720 23.73 18.80 40.91
N GLU A 721 22.46 19.13 40.73
CA GLU A 721 21.34 18.21 40.88
C GLU A 721 20.58 18.14 39.57
N SER A 722 20.35 16.95 39.03
CA SER A 722 19.57 16.76 37.80
C SER A 722 18.11 17.14 38.02
N SER A 723 17.44 17.63 36.97
CA SER A 723 16.02 18.04 37.02
C SER A 723 15.07 16.89 37.35
N PHE A 724 15.48 15.64 37.08
CA PHE A 724 14.71 14.44 37.37
C PHE A 724 15.66 13.25 37.53
N LYS A 725 15.19 12.19 38.21
CA LYS A 725 15.95 10.95 38.42
C LYS A 725 15.51 9.87 37.43
N PHE A 726 16.45 9.36 36.63
CA PHE A 726 16.15 8.33 35.62
C PHE A 726 15.52 7.06 36.18
N ARG A 727 15.92 6.62 37.38
CA ARG A 727 15.30 5.46 38.04
C ARG A 727 13.82 5.70 38.34
N GLU A 728 13.48 6.90 38.82
CA GLU A 728 12.09 7.29 39.08
C GLU A 728 11.28 7.38 37.79
N VAL A 729 11.84 7.99 36.73
CA VAL A 729 11.24 8.05 35.39
C VAL A 729 10.86 6.66 34.89
N MET A 730 11.75 5.68 35.06
CA MET A 730 11.51 4.31 34.63
C MET A 730 10.50 3.57 35.52
N ASP A 731 10.60 3.69 36.84
CA ASP A 731 9.76 2.95 37.79
C ASP A 731 8.34 3.51 37.90
N THR A 732 8.17 4.82 37.69
CA THR A 732 6.86 5.50 37.71
C THR A 732 6.25 5.67 36.33
N LYS A 733 6.82 5.02 35.30
CA LYS A 733 6.31 5.01 33.92
C LYS A 733 6.13 6.42 33.31
N LYS A 734 7.11 7.31 33.47
CA LYS A 734 7.07 8.65 32.86
C LYS A 734 7.27 8.60 31.33
N ILE A 735 6.91 9.69 30.66
CA ILE A 735 7.07 9.90 29.22
C ILE A 735 8.23 10.88 29.03
N LEU A 736 9.41 10.35 28.71
CA LEU A 736 10.63 11.16 28.53
C LEU A 736 10.86 11.43 27.04
N LEU A 737 10.72 12.68 26.61
CA LEU A 737 10.89 13.10 25.21
C LEU A 737 12.12 14.00 25.13
N ILE A 738 13.13 13.55 24.40
CA ILE A 738 14.46 14.16 24.32
C ILE A 738 14.62 14.77 22.93
N ASN A 739 14.41 16.09 22.83
CA ASN A 739 14.60 16.84 21.60
C ASN A 739 16.05 17.35 21.53
N LEU A 740 16.91 16.69 20.76
CA LEU A 740 18.31 17.14 20.64
C LEU A 740 18.51 18.21 19.55
N SER A 741 17.50 18.47 18.71
CA SER A 741 17.48 19.50 17.67
C SER A 741 18.88 19.85 17.10
N LYS A 742 19.51 18.90 16.39
CA LYS A 742 20.89 18.99 15.89
C LYS A 742 21.18 20.31 15.16
N GLY A 743 20.20 20.85 14.43
CA GLY A 743 20.33 22.13 13.73
C GLY A 743 20.48 23.35 14.65
N ARG A 744 19.92 23.31 15.87
CA ARG A 744 20.05 24.38 16.87
C ARG A 744 21.26 24.21 17.78
N LEU A 745 21.56 22.97 18.20
CA LEU A 745 22.64 22.70 19.17
C LEU A 745 24.02 22.49 18.52
N GLY A 746 24.06 22.10 17.25
CA GLY A 746 25.24 21.53 16.63
C GLY A 746 25.39 20.04 16.94
N GLU A 747 26.02 19.31 16.02
CA GLU A 747 26.09 17.85 16.04
C GLU A 747 26.78 17.30 17.30
N LYS A 748 27.94 17.85 17.65
CA LYS A 748 28.74 17.39 18.80
C LYS A 748 28.00 17.50 20.13
N ASN A 749 27.25 18.59 20.32
CA ASN A 749 26.47 18.87 21.53
C ASN A 749 25.25 17.95 21.64
N ALA A 750 24.53 17.77 20.53
CA ALA A 750 23.43 16.83 20.45
C ALA A 750 23.89 15.40 20.76
N ASN A 751 25.01 14.96 20.16
CA ASN A 751 25.58 13.64 20.40
C ASN A 751 25.98 13.48 21.87
N LEU A 752 26.65 14.46 22.49
CA LEU A 752 26.99 14.41 23.92
C LEU A 752 25.76 14.18 24.80
N LEU A 753 24.71 15.00 24.63
CA LEU A 753 23.51 14.91 25.46
C LEU A 753 22.76 13.59 25.25
N GLY A 754 22.66 13.13 23.99
CA GLY A 754 22.09 11.82 23.69
C GLY A 754 22.85 10.67 24.36
N LEU A 755 24.19 10.70 24.31
CA LEU A 755 25.05 9.72 24.97
C LEU A 755 24.90 9.73 26.50
N ILE A 756 24.84 10.91 27.12
CA ILE A 756 24.61 11.08 28.56
C ILE A 756 23.25 10.48 28.96
N VAL A 757 22.19 10.76 28.20
CA VAL A 757 20.84 10.24 28.45
C VAL A 757 20.82 8.71 28.36
N VAL A 758 21.37 8.13 27.28
CA VAL A 758 21.43 6.67 27.09
C VAL A 758 22.24 6.02 28.23
N GLY A 759 23.40 6.59 28.59
CA GLY A 759 24.21 6.09 29.70
C GLY A 759 23.49 6.14 31.05
N LYS A 760 22.75 7.22 31.34
CA LYS A 760 21.97 7.36 32.57
C LYS A 760 20.76 6.43 32.63
N LEU A 761 20.08 6.19 31.51
CA LEU A 761 19.02 5.19 31.42
C LEU A 761 19.58 3.78 31.65
N PHE A 762 20.77 3.47 31.11
CA PHE A 762 21.40 2.19 31.36
C PHE A 762 21.81 2.02 32.82
N MET A 763 22.40 3.04 33.46
CA MET A 763 22.67 3.03 34.91
C MET A 763 21.39 2.80 35.72
N ALA A 764 20.31 3.51 35.38
CA ALA A 764 19.03 3.36 36.05
C ALA A 764 18.49 1.93 35.90
N ALA A 765 18.60 1.32 34.71
CA ALA A 765 18.25 -0.07 34.49
C ALA A 765 19.10 -1.02 35.35
N LEU A 766 20.44 -0.89 35.32
CA LEU A 766 21.33 -1.73 36.14
C LEU A 766 21.06 -1.59 37.64
N SER A 767 20.70 -0.38 38.09
CA SER A 767 20.40 -0.14 39.50
C SER A 767 19.20 -0.96 40.00
N ARG A 768 18.31 -1.44 39.11
CA ARG A 768 17.18 -2.33 39.44
C ARG A 768 17.62 -3.71 39.96
N ALA A 769 18.90 -4.05 39.81
CA ALA A 769 19.50 -5.24 40.41
C ALA A 769 19.41 -5.26 41.95
N ASP A 770 19.11 -4.13 42.58
CA ASP A 770 18.92 -4.02 44.03
C ASP A 770 17.75 -4.83 44.58
N ASN A 771 16.72 -5.10 43.76
CA ASN A 771 15.61 -5.96 44.12
C ASN A 771 15.38 -7.08 43.11
N PRO A 772 16.19 -8.16 43.14
CA PRO A 772 16.11 -9.25 42.16
C PRO A 772 14.77 -10.00 42.13
N ARG A 773 13.92 -9.83 43.14
CA ARG A 773 12.59 -10.46 43.24
C ARG A 773 11.47 -9.54 42.79
N ALA A 774 11.74 -8.26 42.52
CA ALA A 774 10.74 -7.33 42.02
C ALA A 774 10.41 -7.65 40.56
N ASP A 775 9.11 -7.72 40.25
CA ASP A 775 8.66 -7.69 38.86
C ASP A 775 8.68 -6.24 38.39
N HIS A 776 9.84 -5.81 37.88
CA HIS A 776 10.00 -4.45 37.38
C HIS A 776 9.08 -4.21 36.19
N VAL A 777 8.51 -3.00 36.13
CA VAL A 777 7.73 -2.56 34.98
C VAL A 777 8.64 -2.36 33.75
N PRO A 778 8.20 -2.78 32.55
CA PRO A 778 8.89 -2.47 31.31
C PRO A 778 9.05 -0.96 31.09
N PHE A 779 10.19 -0.58 30.52
CA PHE A 779 10.43 0.77 30.04
C PHE A 779 10.97 0.70 28.61
N TYR A 780 10.38 1.46 27.70
CA TYR A 780 10.67 1.38 26.27
C TYR A 780 11.52 2.57 25.80
N LEU A 781 12.75 2.30 25.39
CA LEU A 781 13.68 3.30 24.85
C LEU A 781 13.67 3.24 23.32
N TYR A 782 13.27 4.34 22.70
CA TYR A 782 13.24 4.56 21.28
C TYR A 782 14.33 5.54 20.88
N ILE A 783 15.14 5.16 19.90
CA ILE A 783 16.24 5.98 19.40
C ILE A 783 16.13 6.05 17.88
N ASP A 784 15.81 7.24 17.37
CA ASP A 784 15.95 7.52 15.94
C ASP A 784 17.40 7.97 15.64
N GLU A 785 17.87 7.66 14.44
CA GLU A 785 19.27 7.86 14.00
C GLU A 785 20.30 7.37 15.04
N PHE A 786 20.16 6.11 15.41
CA PHE A 786 20.91 5.40 16.45
C PHE A 786 22.42 5.59 16.40
N GLN A 787 23.01 5.72 15.20
CA GLN A 787 24.45 5.94 15.00
C GLN A 787 25.01 7.18 15.71
N ASN A 788 24.14 8.16 16.00
CA ASN A 788 24.51 9.42 16.66
C ASN A 788 24.71 9.26 18.17
N VAL A 789 24.16 8.20 18.76
CA VAL A 789 24.16 7.97 20.21
C VAL A 789 24.69 6.58 20.57
N THR A 790 25.58 6.03 19.73
CA THR A 790 26.25 4.76 19.99
C THR A 790 27.59 4.94 20.72
N THR A 791 27.82 4.07 21.70
CA THR A 791 29.08 3.86 22.45
C THR A 791 29.35 2.36 22.56
N ASP A 792 30.57 1.98 22.98
CA ASP A 792 30.91 0.58 23.29
C ASP A 792 30.06 -0.03 24.43
N SER A 793 29.21 0.74 25.10
CA SER A 793 28.31 0.26 26.16
C SER A 793 26.96 -0.26 25.64
N ILE A 794 26.60 0.08 24.39
CA ILE A 794 25.42 -0.45 23.70
C ILE A 794 25.38 -2.00 23.67
N PRO A 795 26.47 -2.72 23.32
CA PRO A 795 26.51 -4.18 23.43
C PRO A 795 26.10 -4.69 24.83
N GLY A 796 26.56 -4.04 25.90
CA GLY A 796 26.18 -4.37 27.27
C GLY A 796 24.68 -4.17 27.53
N ILE A 797 24.11 -3.06 27.03
CA ILE A 797 22.66 -2.82 27.09
C ILE A 797 21.89 -3.94 26.38
N LEU A 798 22.26 -4.27 25.13
CA LEU A 798 21.54 -5.27 24.34
C LEU A 798 21.62 -6.69 24.92
N SER A 799 22.72 -7.03 25.61
CA SER A 799 22.88 -8.34 26.23
C SER A 799 22.28 -8.44 27.65
N GLU A 800 22.25 -7.36 28.44
CA GLU A 800 21.89 -7.41 29.86
C GLU A 800 20.56 -6.71 30.21
N ALA A 801 20.18 -5.65 29.50
CA ALA A 801 19.08 -4.76 29.87
C ALA A 801 17.71 -5.46 29.91
N ARG A 802 17.56 -6.56 29.18
CA ARG A 802 16.36 -7.43 29.23
C ARG A 802 16.03 -7.88 30.66
N LYS A 803 17.04 -8.21 31.49
CA LYS A 803 16.86 -8.63 32.89
C LYS A 803 16.27 -7.52 33.75
N TYR A 804 16.53 -6.28 33.36
CA TYR A 804 16.10 -5.06 34.06
C TYR A 804 14.89 -4.38 33.41
N LYS A 805 14.24 -5.09 32.47
CA LYS A 805 13.01 -4.69 31.78
C LYS A 805 13.15 -3.38 30.97
N LEU A 806 14.34 -3.11 30.44
CA LEU A 806 14.57 -2.03 29.49
C LEU A 806 14.61 -2.61 28.06
N ALA A 807 13.63 -2.22 27.25
CA ALA A 807 13.54 -2.60 25.84
C ALA A 807 14.10 -1.47 24.96
N LEU A 808 14.85 -1.82 23.93
CA LEU A 808 15.41 -0.86 22.97
C LEU A 808 14.76 -1.05 21.60
N SER A 809 14.34 0.04 20.98
CA SER A 809 13.95 0.11 19.58
C SER A 809 14.84 1.12 18.88
N VAL A 810 15.72 0.65 18.00
CA VAL A 810 16.76 1.46 17.37
C VAL A 810 16.52 1.56 15.87
N ALA A 811 16.61 2.77 15.32
CA ALA A 811 16.48 3.04 13.90
C ALA A 811 17.73 3.72 13.31
N HIS A 812 18.16 3.31 12.12
CA HIS A 812 19.20 4.01 11.34
C HIS A 812 19.02 3.78 9.83
N GLN A 813 19.87 4.38 9.00
CA GLN A 813 19.63 4.44 7.55
C GLN A 813 20.32 3.31 6.76
N PHE A 814 21.59 3.03 7.06
CA PHE A 814 22.38 1.99 6.40
C PHE A 814 23.39 1.35 7.36
N LEU A 815 23.86 0.12 7.07
CA LEU A 815 24.68 -0.67 8.01
C LEU A 815 26.02 -0.01 8.35
N ASN A 816 26.69 0.57 7.35
CA ASN A 816 28.03 1.15 7.50
C ASN A 816 28.07 2.44 8.33
N GLN A 817 26.93 2.94 8.84
CA GLN A 817 26.89 4.04 9.82
C GLN A 817 27.30 3.60 11.24
N ILE A 818 27.20 2.30 11.52
CA ILE A 818 27.47 1.73 12.84
C ILE A 818 28.81 0.99 12.77
N GLU A 819 29.66 1.22 13.77
CA GLU A 819 30.92 0.47 13.91
C GLU A 819 30.67 -1.03 13.95
N GLU A 820 31.53 -1.81 13.28
CA GLU A 820 31.38 -3.26 13.10
C GLU A 820 31.10 -4.02 14.40
N LYS A 821 31.86 -3.73 15.46
CA LYS A 821 31.65 -4.36 16.78
C LYS A 821 30.25 -4.11 17.35
N THR A 822 29.71 -2.90 17.17
CA THR A 822 28.36 -2.55 17.64
C THR A 822 27.30 -3.19 16.75
N ARG A 823 27.52 -3.20 15.43
CA ARG A 823 26.66 -3.87 14.45
C ARG A 823 26.52 -5.37 14.75
N ASP A 824 27.64 -6.05 15.01
CA ASP A 824 27.67 -7.48 15.31
C ASP A 824 26.95 -7.78 16.65
N ALA A 825 27.11 -6.90 17.64
CA ALA A 825 26.37 -7.00 18.90
C ALA A 825 24.85 -6.80 18.72
N VAL A 826 24.43 -5.87 17.85
CA VAL A 826 23.02 -5.67 17.50
C VAL A 826 22.44 -6.94 16.89
N PHE A 827 23.05 -7.49 15.84
CA PHE A 827 22.52 -8.69 15.18
C PHE A 827 22.64 -9.97 16.03
N GLY A 828 23.58 -10.02 16.98
CA GLY A 828 23.70 -11.13 17.91
C GLY A 828 22.65 -11.16 19.02
N ASN A 829 22.06 -10.02 19.38
CA ASN A 829 21.18 -9.89 20.56
C ASN A 829 19.75 -9.44 20.24
N VAL A 830 19.50 -8.81 19.10
CA VAL A 830 18.15 -8.38 18.72
C VAL A 830 17.30 -9.57 18.27
N GLY A 831 16.13 -9.71 18.87
CA GLY A 831 15.14 -10.72 18.50
C GLY A 831 14.24 -10.32 17.34
N ASN A 832 13.99 -9.03 17.14
CA ASN A 832 12.99 -8.54 16.19
C ASN A 832 13.60 -7.52 15.23
N MET A 833 13.32 -7.66 13.94
CA MET A 833 13.84 -6.80 12.88
C MET A 833 12.71 -6.33 11.97
N ALA A 834 12.76 -5.06 11.58
CA ALA A 834 11.94 -4.46 10.53
C ALA A 834 12.85 -3.74 9.53
N VAL A 835 12.91 -4.26 8.30
CA VAL A 835 13.78 -3.79 7.22
C VAL A 835 12.91 -3.13 6.16
N PHE A 836 12.96 -1.81 6.10
CA PHE A 836 12.39 -1.02 5.02
C PHE A 836 13.33 -1.03 3.81
N ARG A 837 13.01 -0.24 2.78
CA ARG A 837 13.86 -0.11 1.60
C ARG A 837 15.29 0.32 1.96
N VAL A 838 16.28 -0.44 1.51
CA VAL A 838 17.72 -0.21 1.73
C VAL A 838 18.49 -0.19 0.40
N GLY A 839 19.77 0.18 0.46
CA GLY A 839 20.68 0.09 -0.70
C GLY A 839 21.07 -1.35 -1.03
N GLU A 840 21.72 -1.55 -2.18
CA GLU A 840 22.09 -2.87 -2.71
C GLU A 840 23.03 -3.66 -1.80
N GLU A 841 24.06 -3.02 -1.24
CA GLU A 841 25.02 -3.66 -0.33
C GLU A 841 24.33 -4.19 0.95
N ASP A 842 23.47 -3.37 1.56
CA ASP A 842 22.68 -3.76 2.72
C ASP A 842 21.67 -4.86 2.37
N ALA A 843 21.08 -4.80 1.17
CA ALA A 843 20.11 -5.77 0.70
C ALA A 843 20.70 -7.19 0.58
N GLU A 844 21.95 -7.34 0.13
CA GLU A 844 22.63 -8.65 0.11
C GLU A 844 22.81 -9.24 1.51
N PHE A 845 23.10 -8.38 2.50
CA PHE A 845 23.20 -8.81 3.89
C PHE A 845 21.84 -9.29 4.42
N PHE A 846 20.77 -8.52 4.19
CA PHE A 846 19.43 -8.89 4.67
C PHE A 846 18.84 -10.08 3.91
N ALA A 847 19.11 -10.25 2.62
CA ALA A 847 18.71 -11.44 1.87
C ALA A 847 19.21 -12.73 2.54
N LYS A 848 20.46 -12.75 3.03
CA LYS A 848 20.99 -13.90 3.78
C LYS A 848 20.28 -14.11 5.12
N GLN A 849 19.87 -13.03 5.79
CA GLN A 849 19.16 -13.09 7.08
C GLN A 849 17.69 -13.52 6.94
N PHE A 850 17.06 -13.23 5.79
CA PHE A 850 15.64 -13.47 5.51
C PHE A 850 15.40 -14.65 4.57
N ALA A 851 16.45 -15.33 4.13
CA ALA A 851 16.37 -16.54 3.33
C ALA A 851 15.52 -17.63 4.02
N PRO A 852 14.78 -18.45 3.24
CA PRO A 852 14.66 -18.43 1.78
C PRO A 852 13.49 -17.57 1.26
N VAL A 853 12.91 -16.68 2.10
CA VAL A 853 11.65 -16.01 1.76
C VAL A 853 11.87 -14.80 0.84
N PHE A 854 12.92 -14.02 1.09
CA PHE A 854 13.21 -12.78 0.36
C PHE A 854 14.62 -12.78 -0.22
N GLU A 855 14.76 -12.15 -1.38
CA GLU A 855 16.01 -11.95 -2.12
C GLU A 855 16.47 -10.49 -2.03
N ALA A 856 17.69 -10.18 -2.50
CA ALA A 856 18.25 -8.83 -2.39
C ALA A 856 17.38 -7.76 -3.07
N LEU A 857 16.85 -8.05 -4.27
CA LEU A 857 16.01 -7.10 -5.02
C LEU A 857 14.72 -6.72 -4.28
N ASP A 858 14.18 -7.60 -3.44
CA ASP A 858 13.00 -7.30 -2.63
C ASP A 858 13.25 -6.09 -1.72
N PHE A 859 14.39 -6.08 -1.02
CA PHE A 859 14.78 -5.01 -0.09
C PHE A 859 15.09 -3.68 -0.79
N VAL A 860 15.44 -3.72 -2.09
CA VAL A 860 15.70 -2.52 -2.90
C VAL A 860 14.39 -1.94 -3.47
N ASN A 861 13.43 -2.81 -3.80
CA ASN A 861 12.22 -2.41 -4.52
C ASN A 861 10.99 -2.20 -3.63
N ILE A 862 11.01 -2.64 -2.37
CA ILE A 862 9.88 -2.49 -1.46
C ILE A 862 9.43 -1.03 -1.36
N GLU A 863 8.12 -0.83 -1.44
CA GLU A 863 7.51 0.50 -1.43
C GLU A 863 7.57 1.19 -0.07
N ASN A 864 7.50 2.51 -0.07
CA ASN A 864 7.41 3.31 1.16
C ASN A 864 6.25 2.82 2.04
N ARG A 865 6.48 2.85 3.36
CA ARG A 865 5.58 2.37 4.42
C ARG A 865 5.41 0.86 4.50
N ASN A 866 5.98 0.09 3.58
CA ASN A 866 6.09 -1.36 3.68
C ASN A 866 7.50 -1.75 4.19
N CYS A 867 7.58 -2.84 4.93
CA CYS A 867 8.84 -3.38 5.42
C CYS A 867 8.77 -4.91 5.54
N TYR A 868 9.93 -5.55 5.45
CA TYR A 868 10.09 -6.96 5.76
C TYR A 868 10.41 -7.14 7.23
N VAL A 869 9.71 -8.06 7.86
CA VAL A 869 9.85 -8.32 9.28
C VAL A 869 10.29 -9.74 9.57
N LYS A 870 11.16 -9.86 10.56
CA LYS A 870 11.58 -11.11 11.17
C LYS A 870 11.49 -10.93 12.67
N ILE A 871 10.48 -11.54 13.28
CA ILE A 871 10.14 -11.32 14.68
C ILE A 871 10.07 -12.64 15.46
N LEU A 872 10.09 -12.52 16.78
CA LEU A 872 9.81 -13.62 17.69
C LEU A 872 8.31 -13.63 18.04
N SER A 873 7.78 -14.83 18.23
CA SER A 873 6.49 -15.04 18.89
C SER A 873 6.71 -16.05 20.01
N GLY A 874 6.53 -15.62 21.26
CA GLY A 874 6.79 -16.46 22.44
C GLY A 874 8.24 -16.92 22.51
N GLY A 875 9.19 -16.06 22.10
CA GLY A 875 10.61 -16.38 22.01
C GLY A 875 11.03 -17.30 20.86
N VAL A 876 10.11 -17.72 19.98
CA VAL A 876 10.40 -18.57 18.82
C VAL A 876 10.51 -17.72 17.55
N PRO A 877 11.63 -17.80 16.79
CA PRO A 877 11.76 -17.14 15.51
C PRO A 877 10.69 -17.56 14.51
N GLN A 878 10.02 -16.56 13.94
CA GLN A 878 8.99 -16.78 12.93
C GLN A 878 9.58 -16.71 11.52
N LYS A 879 8.88 -17.35 10.57
CA LYS A 879 9.21 -17.17 9.14
C LYS A 879 9.07 -15.70 8.78
N PRO A 880 10.01 -15.09 8.04
CA PRO A 880 9.88 -13.70 7.62
C PRO A 880 8.65 -13.45 6.75
N PHE A 881 8.12 -12.23 6.81
CA PHE A 881 6.95 -11.78 6.04
C PHE A 881 6.99 -10.25 5.85
N ASP A 882 6.14 -9.70 4.99
CA ASP A 882 6.01 -8.26 4.81
C ASP A 882 4.86 -7.67 5.63
N MET A 883 4.95 -6.38 5.97
CA MET A 883 3.84 -5.66 6.56
C MET A 883 3.88 -4.19 6.16
N LYS A 884 2.70 -3.58 6.11
CA LYS A 884 2.53 -2.14 6.00
C LYS A 884 2.40 -1.53 7.40
N THR A 885 3.17 -0.46 7.63
CA THR A 885 3.08 0.33 8.87
C THR A 885 1.68 0.94 9.04
N PRO A 886 1.12 0.98 10.26
CA PRO A 886 -0.19 1.56 10.50
C PRO A 886 -0.17 3.07 10.28
N ASP A 887 -1.33 3.67 10.02
CA ASP A 887 -1.48 5.12 10.04
C ASP A 887 -1.34 5.65 11.47
N LEU A 888 -0.74 6.83 11.60
CA LEU A 888 -0.67 7.51 12.89
C LEU A 888 -2.07 8.01 13.27
N PRO A 889 -2.49 7.84 14.53
CA PRO A 889 -3.76 8.38 14.98
C PRO A 889 -3.74 9.91 14.93
N ALA A 890 -4.89 10.53 14.65
CA ALA A 890 -5.02 11.98 14.75
C ALA A 890 -4.74 12.43 16.20
N GLY A 891 -3.78 13.34 16.36
CA GLY A 891 -3.47 14.01 17.62
C GLY A 891 -4.24 15.33 17.78
N ASN A 892 -4.07 15.97 18.93
CA ASN A 892 -4.53 17.32 19.22
C ASN A 892 -3.33 18.29 19.17
N PRO A 893 -3.08 19.01 18.06
CA PRO A 893 -1.95 19.94 17.97
C PRO A 893 -2.05 21.11 18.98
N ALA A 894 -3.26 21.48 19.41
CA ALA A 894 -3.46 22.62 20.30
C ALA A 894 -2.89 22.41 21.72
N GLN A 895 -2.65 21.16 22.13
CA GLN A 895 -2.11 20.86 23.47
C GLN A 895 -0.57 20.87 23.53
N VAL A 896 0.11 20.92 22.37
CA VAL A 896 1.55 20.69 22.30
C VAL A 896 2.33 21.76 23.06
N ASP A 897 2.02 23.04 22.82
CA ASP A 897 2.71 24.16 23.49
C ASP A 897 2.44 24.16 25.00
N ASP A 898 1.22 23.84 25.42
CA ASP A 898 0.83 23.75 26.83
C ASP A 898 1.63 22.66 27.56
N LEU A 899 1.83 21.49 26.93
CA LEU A 899 2.63 20.40 27.50
C LEU A 899 4.11 20.74 27.61
N ILE A 900 4.67 21.39 26.58
CA ILE A 900 6.05 21.87 26.58
C ILE A 900 6.23 22.86 27.74
N GLN A 901 5.33 23.83 27.86
CA GLN A 901 5.38 24.84 28.91
C GLN A 901 5.21 24.24 30.31
N LEU A 902 4.25 23.32 30.49
CA LEU A 902 4.04 22.60 31.75
C LEU A 902 5.32 21.86 32.19
N SER A 903 5.98 21.18 31.24
CA SER A 903 7.21 20.45 31.53
C SER A 903 8.35 21.40 31.90
N ALA A 904 8.54 22.49 31.15
CA ALA A 904 9.56 23.50 31.43
C ALA A 904 9.37 24.19 32.78
N LEU A 905 8.12 24.45 33.19
CA LEU A 905 7.81 25.02 34.51
C LEU A 905 8.05 24.03 35.66
N THR A 906 7.81 22.74 35.41
CA THR A 906 7.92 21.68 36.43
C THR A 906 9.37 21.25 36.67
N TYR A 907 10.15 21.09 35.59
CA TYR A 907 11.48 20.49 35.65
C TYR A 907 12.62 21.46 35.32
N GLY A 908 12.34 22.55 34.58
CA GLY A 908 13.31 23.58 34.23
C GLY A 908 13.47 24.61 35.34
N ARG A 909 14.64 25.24 35.42
CA ARG A 909 14.94 26.34 36.37
C ARG A 909 15.16 27.64 35.62
N ASP A 910 14.84 28.77 36.27
CA ASP A 910 15.09 30.09 35.68
C ASP A 910 16.57 30.27 35.32
N ARG A 911 16.86 30.71 34.08
CA ARG A 911 18.24 30.83 33.56
C ARG A 911 19.11 31.74 34.41
N ALA A 912 18.60 32.89 34.85
CA ALA A 912 19.38 33.85 35.62
C ALA A 912 19.81 33.27 36.97
N THR A 913 18.92 32.47 37.58
CA THR A 913 19.21 31.71 38.79
C THR A 913 20.33 30.67 38.55
N VAL A 914 20.25 29.90 37.46
CA VAL A 914 21.26 28.89 37.10
C VAL A 914 22.64 29.51 36.86
N GLU A 915 22.72 30.58 36.07
CA GLU A 915 23.98 31.27 35.80
C GLU A 915 24.59 31.90 37.07
N THR A 916 23.76 32.40 37.98
CA THR A 916 24.22 32.91 39.29
C THR A 916 24.81 31.77 40.13
N MET A 917 24.15 30.61 40.21
CA MET A 917 24.65 29.44 40.93
C MET A 917 26.00 28.95 40.37
N ILE A 918 26.12 28.87 39.04
CA ILE A 918 27.37 28.48 38.38
C ILE A 918 28.46 29.52 38.67
N ARG A 919 28.15 30.81 38.52
CA ARG A 919 29.08 31.91 38.75
C ARG A 919 29.59 31.96 40.19
N GLU A 920 28.70 31.84 41.17
CA GLU A 920 29.08 31.77 42.58
C GLU A 920 30.07 30.63 42.78
N ARG A 921 29.75 29.41 42.33
CA ARG A 921 30.65 28.26 42.45
C ARG A 921 32.04 28.49 41.85
N TYR A 922 32.12 29.17 40.71
CA TYR A 922 33.38 29.43 40.03
C TYR A 922 34.18 30.61 40.59
N LEU A 923 33.51 31.59 41.21
CA LEU A 923 34.15 32.81 41.73
C LEU A 923 34.41 32.79 43.24
N THR A 924 33.73 31.95 44.03
CA THR A 924 34.08 31.78 45.45
C THR A 924 35.27 30.82 45.60
N GLN A 925 36.42 31.47 45.83
CA GLN A 925 37.68 31.05 46.47
C GLN A 925 38.14 29.61 46.17
#